data_AF-A0A847BXA2-F1
#
_entry.id   AF-A0A847BXA2-F1
#
_cell.length_a   1.000
_cell.length_b   1.000
_cell.length_c   1.000
_cell.angle_alpha   90.00
_cell.angle_beta   90.00
_cell.angle_gamma   90.00
#
_symmetry.space_group_name_H-M   'P 1'
#
loop_
_entity.id
_entity.type
_entity.pdbx_description
1 polymer ?
#
loop_
_entity_poly.entity_id
_entity_poly.type
_entity_poly.pdbx_seq_one_letter_code
_entity_poly.pdbx_strand_id
1 'polypeptide(L)'
;MTTRKDQRSIFLPEDPLWFKNVIIYQLHVKAFYDSDGDGVGDFRGLSQKLDYLQDLGVTAIWLLPFCPSPLKDDGYDIADYTNVHPAYGNIRDFRFFLREAHARGLRVITELVINHTSDQHPWFQRARRAKAGSKWRDYYVWSDTPDRYNDARIIFKDFETSNWTWDPIAKSYFWHRFYSHQPDLNFDSPQVRKEIFWLLDFWFGMGVDGLRLDAVPYLFEREETNCENLPETHAYLKDLRAYVDSRYGDRMLLAEANQWPEDAAAYFGNGDECHMNFHFPLMPRLFMALRMEDRYPVIDILDQTPSIPSTCQWAIFLRNHDELTLEMVTDRERDYMYRHYAQDPRMRINLGIRRRLAPLLGNHRRRIELMKSLLFSLPGTPILYYGDELGMGDNIYLGDRNGVRTPMQWSADRNGGFSRANAQSLYLPLITDPEYHYETYNVEAQQANRHSLLLWMKKLISVRKRLKAFGNGTIEFLLPENNKILAFIRAYEDQRILVVANLSRFPQYVQLDLSAFQGMRPVEVFGRSEFPVIRDVPYVLSLSQHSFFWFSLEICKGEEAQITMEQISGNLKPIVVHGEWEAVFEETPVVALESALLDYVKVRRWFRGKSKNIKSLRLIETVPLPFDSCPSRMVFFQVAYEEGEDESYLIPVAFVPQGAAEEKFQGGGQAAIAFLELPERNEKGWLFDALHSKDFCRGLLELMTRRRALKGRQGVLRAFARKSVRLLAASDEISMEPRLLGADQSNTSIVFGDSFILKIFRRIEVGINPDLEIGSFLTEIGYPNTPKVKGNLQFRKENGDSACLGILHEYIPNQRDAWSYTLDILGDYLERVLTLTPQSQKELPASINILKVRDEEIPPEVAGLIA
;
A
#
# COMPACT_ATOMS: atom_id res chain seq x y z
N MET A 1 -31.06 0.59 46.21
CA MET A 1 -30.38 1.76 45.60
C MET A 1 -28.95 1.35 45.31
N THR A 2 -28.69 0.95 44.07
CA THR A 2 -27.35 0.65 43.54
C THR A 2 -27.32 1.28 42.17
N THR A 3 -26.46 2.28 42.02
CA THR A 3 -26.45 3.27 40.96
C THR A 3 -26.01 2.69 39.62
N ARG A 4 -26.85 2.92 38.60
CA ARG A 4 -26.53 2.86 37.17
C ARG A 4 -25.36 3.81 36.86
N LYS A 5 -24.12 3.32 36.85
CA LYS A 5 -22.94 3.97 36.26
C LYS A 5 -21.96 2.89 35.84
N ASP A 6 -22.26 2.21 34.73
CA ASP A 6 -21.26 1.49 33.91
C ASP A 6 -21.87 1.01 32.58
N GLN A 7 -22.59 1.91 31.89
CA GLN A 7 -22.71 1.83 30.43
C GLN A 7 -21.64 2.77 29.89
N ARG A 8 -20.43 2.25 29.65
CA ARG A 8 -19.46 2.94 28.78
C ARG A 8 -20.16 3.11 27.43
N SER A 9 -20.56 4.34 27.14
CA SER A 9 -21.06 4.72 25.84
C SER A 9 -20.00 4.41 24.79
N ILE A 10 -20.34 3.52 23.86
CA ILE A 10 -19.50 3.10 22.73
C ILE A 10 -19.48 4.25 21.73
N PHE A 11 -18.75 5.33 22.03
CA PHE A 11 -18.50 6.41 21.10
C PHE A 11 -17.13 6.22 20.45
N LEU A 12 -17.06 6.40 19.13
CA LEU A 12 -15.80 6.46 18.41
C LEU A 12 -14.97 7.63 18.92
N PRO A 13 -13.61 7.59 18.80
CA PRO A 13 -12.79 8.73 19.16
C PRO A 13 -13.22 9.99 18.40
N GLU A 14 -13.35 11.11 19.12
CA GLU A 14 -13.61 12.41 18.51
C GLU A 14 -12.38 12.81 17.67
N ASP A 15 -12.57 12.90 16.37
CA ASP A 15 -11.59 13.36 15.39
C ASP A 15 -12.33 14.18 14.35
N PRO A 16 -12.20 15.52 14.33
CA PRO A 16 -12.95 16.38 13.41
C PRO A 16 -12.61 16.13 11.94
N LEU A 17 -11.49 15.48 11.63
CA LEU A 17 -11.03 15.22 10.25
C LEU A 17 -11.02 13.74 9.91
N TRP A 18 -11.77 12.91 10.65
CA TRP A 18 -11.85 11.46 10.45
C TRP A 18 -12.09 11.09 8.98
N PHE A 19 -12.93 11.88 8.30
CA PHE A 19 -13.37 11.64 6.94
C PHE A 19 -12.25 11.72 5.89
N LYS A 20 -11.07 12.26 6.23
CA LYS A 20 -9.90 12.28 5.33
C LYS A 20 -9.23 10.93 5.14
N ASN A 21 -9.36 10.05 6.13
CA ASN A 21 -8.60 8.80 6.20
C ASN A 21 -9.48 7.55 6.19
N VAL A 22 -10.79 7.70 6.04
CA VAL A 22 -11.70 6.57 5.90
C VAL A 22 -11.68 5.96 4.51
N ILE A 23 -12.35 4.82 4.41
CA ILE A 23 -12.75 4.18 3.16
C ILE A 23 -14.26 4.00 3.28
N ILE A 24 -15.00 4.68 2.42
CA ILE A 24 -16.46 4.72 2.45
C ILE A 24 -16.98 3.57 1.58
N TYR A 25 -18.00 2.88 2.06
CA TYR A 25 -18.70 1.85 1.31
C TYR A 25 -20.15 2.26 1.10
N GLN A 26 -20.52 2.53 -0.15
CA GLN A 26 -21.86 2.93 -0.56
C GLN A 26 -22.73 1.70 -0.80
N LEU A 27 -23.84 1.60 -0.08
CA LEU A 27 -24.81 0.51 -0.24
C LEU A 27 -26.25 0.98 -0.08
N HIS A 28 -27.18 0.19 -0.63
CA HIS A 28 -28.61 0.33 -0.35
C HIS A 28 -29.05 -0.77 0.61
N VAL A 29 -29.79 -0.41 1.68
CA VAL A 29 -30.33 -1.38 2.65
C VAL A 29 -31.10 -2.51 1.96
N LYS A 30 -32.06 -2.15 1.09
CA LYS A 30 -32.86 -3.09 0.28
C LYS A 30 -32.08 -4.09 -0.56
N ALA A 31 -30.85 -3.76 -0.95
CA ALA A 31 -30.06 -4.56 -1.88
C ALA A 31 -29.03 -5.46 -1.17
N PHE A 32 -28.80 -5.26 0.13
CA PHE A 32 -27.64 -5.84 0.79
C PHE A 32 -27.93 -7.22 1.39
N TYR A 33 -28.93 -7.37 2.26
CA TYR A 33 -29.30 -8.67 2.81
C TYR A 33 -30.72 -8.64 3.39
N ASP A 34 -31.53 -9.63 3.03
CA ASP A 34 -32.91 -9.83 3.51
C ASP A 34 -32.90 -10.85 4.66
N SER A 35 -33.35 -10.43 5.84
CA SER A 35 -33.34 -11.24 7.05
C SER A 35 -34.65 -11.93 7.40
N ASP A 36 -35.78 -11.48 6.87
CA ASP A 36 -37.11 -12.01 7.18
C ASP A 36 -37.75 -12.80 6.02
N GLY A 37 -37.14 -12.77 4.84
CA GLY A 37 -37.49 -13.57 3.68
C GLY A 37 -38.64 -13.01 2.87
N ASP A 38 -38.90 -11.69 2.92
CA ASP A 38 -39.93 -11.03 2.13
C ASP A 38 -39.47 -10.66 0.69
N GLY A 39 -38.17 -10.74 0.42
CA GLY A 39 -37.55 -10.44 -0.87
C GLY A 39 -36.89 -9.05 -0.94
N VAL A 40 -36.87 -8.30 0.16
CA VAL A 40 -36.29 -6.95 0.28
C VAL A 40 -35.27 -6.93 1.42
N GLY A 41 -34.12 -6.28 1.20
CA GLY A 41 -33.12 -6.12 2.25
C GLY A 41 -33.56 -5.16 3.35
N ASP A 42 -33.14 -5.43 4.59
CA ASP A 42 -33.60 -4.71 5.78
C ASP A 42 -32.45 -4.39 6.76
N PHE A 43 -32.69 -3.52 7.75
CA PHE A 43 -31.65 -3.11 8.71
C PHE A 43 -31.14 -4.23 9.62
N ARG A 44 -31.97 -5.23 9.94
CA ARG A 44 -31.51 -6.40 10.72
C ARG A 44 -30.61 -7.26 9.84
N GLY A 45 -30.96 -7.42 8.57
CA GLY A 45 -30.12 -8.08 7.58
C GLY A 45 -28.78 -7.38 7.40
N LEU A 46 -28.79 -6.07 7.20
CA LEU A 46 -27.56 -5.26 7.13
C LEU A 46 -26.71 -5.41 8.39
N SER A 47 -27.33 -5.41 9.58
CA SER A 47 -26.62 -5.62 10.86
C SER A 47 -25.90 -6.97 10.92
N GLN A 48 -26.48 -8.03 10.35
CA GLN A 48 -25.86 -9.37 10.29
C GLN A 48 -24.64 -9.41 9.35
N LYS A 49 -24.50 -8.45 8.44
CA LYS A 49 -23.40 -8.38 7.46
C LYS A 49 -22.34 -7.34 7.81
N LEU A 50 -22.43 -6.69 8.98
CA LEU A 50 -21.41 -5.74 9.44
C LEU A 50 -20.02 -6.38 9.59
N ASP A 51 -19.96 -7.67 9.98
CA ASP A 51 -18.70 -8.39 10.10
C ASP A 51 -17.99 -8.52 8.73
N TYR A 52 -18.73 -8.69 7.64
CA TYR A 52 -18.18 -8.69 6.28
C TYR A 52 -17.58 -7.33 5.91
N LEU A 53 -18.27 -6.23 6.22
CA LEU A 53 -17.79 -4.88 5.93
C LEU A 53 -16.52 -4.56 6.76
N GLN A 54 -16.52 -4.93 8.03
CA GLN A 54 -15.34 -4.79 8.90
C GLN A 54 -14.14 -5.59 8.36
N ASP A 55 -14.38 -6.84 7.95
CA ASP A 55 -13.39 -7.75 7.37
C ASP A 55 -12.88 -7.30 5.99
N LEU A 56 -13.74 -6.65 5.18
CA LEU A 56 -13.31 -5.96 3.95
C LEU A 56 -12.32 -4.82 4.24
N GLY A 57 -12.38 -4.24 5.45
CA GLY A 57 -11.48 -3.21 5.93
C GLY A 57 -12.00 -1.78 5.74
N VAL A 58 -13.26 -1.62 5.30
CA VAL A 58 -13.91 -0.31 5.20
C VAL A 58 -14.12 0.29 6.59
N THR A 59 -14.26 1.61 6.67
CA THR A 59 -14.34 2.32 7.97
C THR A 59 -15.52 3.28 8.06
N ALA A 60 -16.23 3.51 6.95
CA ALA A 60 -17.49 4.23 6.94
C ALA A 60 -18.49 3.57 5.98
N ILE A 61 -19.76 3.55 6.34
CA ILE A 61 -20.86 3.05 5.51
C ILE A 61 -21.68 4.26 5.09
N TRP A 62 -21.87 4.44 3.79
CA TRP A 62 -22.82 5.39 3.25
C TRP A 62 -24.08 4.65 2.81
N LEU A 63 -25.19 4.97 3.46
CA LEU A 63 -26.51 4.44 3.15
C LEU A 63 -27.24 5.35 2.18
N LEU A 64 -27.72 4.79 1.07
CA LEU A 64 -28.72 5.41 0.19
C LEU A 64 -30.04 5.65 0.94
N PRO A 65 -31.01 6.43 0.37
CA PRO A 65 -32.22 6.80 1.09
C PRO A 65 -32.99 5.57 1.59
N PHE A 66 -33.30 5.58 2.89
CA PHE A 66 -34.06 4.53 3.56
C PHE A 66 -35.32 5.05 4.26
N CYS A 67 -35.58 6.35 4.13
CA CYS A 67 -36.78 7.01 4.66
C CYS A 67 -38.03 6.56 3.90
N PRO A 68 -39.24 6.64 4.50
CA PRO A 68 -40.49 6.41 3.78
C PRO A 68 -40.58 7.24 2.50
N SER A 69 -40.96 6.58 1.41
CA SER A 69 -41.00 7.08 0.05
C SER A 69 -41.92 6.16 -0.75
N PRO A 70 -42.61 6.66 -1.81
CA PRO A 70 -43.32 5.80 -2.75
C PRO A 70 -42.39 5.06 -3.72
N LEU A 71 -41.06 5.26 -3.60
CA LEU A 71 -39.98 4.62 -4.35
C LEU A 71 -40.05 4.86 -5.86
N LYS A 72 -40.59 6.01 -6.30
CA LYS A 72 -40.64 6.34 -7.73
C LYS A 72 -39.29 6.82 -8.26
N ASP A 73 -38.47 7.40 -7.39
CA ASP A 73 -37.03 7.63 -7.61
C ASP A 73 -36.21 6.88 -6.56
N ASP A 74 -36.62 5.63 -6.31
CA ASP A 74 -35.87 4.67 -5.52
C ASP A 74 -35.53 5.09 -4.07
N GLY A 75 -36.30 6.03 -3.52
CA GLY A 75 -36.13 6.54 -2.16
C GLY A 75 -35.74 8.02 -2.08
N TYR A 76 -35.28 8.63 -3.18
CA TYR A 76 -34.92 10.07 -3.22
C TYR A 76 -36.17 10.97 -3.16
N ASP A 77 -37.32 10.46 -3.56
CA ASP A 77 -38.62 11.06 -3.32
C ASP A 77 -39.11 10.80 -1.88
N ILE A 78 -38.55 11.53 -0.91
CA ILE A 78 -38.84 11.33 0.53
C ILE A 78 -40.24 11.82 0.91
N ALA A 79 -41.02 10.97 1.57
CA ALA A 79 -42.36 11.25 2.10
C ALA A 79 -42.40 11.49 3.63
N ASP A 80 -41.37 11.04 4.37
CA ASP A 80 -41.16 11.36 5.79
C ASP A 80 -39.66 11.27 6.12
N TYR A 81 -39.04 12.39 6.50
CA TYR A 81 -37.61 12.46 6.80
C TYR A 81 -37.17 11.83 8.13
N THR A 82 -38.12 11.46 9.00
CA THR A 82 -37.81 11.12 10.41
C THR A 82 -38.12 9.69 10.79
N ASN A 83 -38.34 8.85 9.79
CA ASN A 83 -38.68 7.46 9.98
C ASN A 83 -37.95 6.57 8.97
N VAL A 84 -38.13 5.27 9.09
CA VAL A 84 -37.59 4.26 8.18
C VAL A 84 -38.72 3.71 7.32
N HIS A 85 -38.45 3.48 6.03
CA HIS A 85 -39.40 2.87 5.12
C HIS A 85 -39.82 1.49 5.67
N PRO A 86 -41.12 1.15 5.72
CA PRO A 86 -41.59 -0.07 6.39
C PRO A 86 -40.94 -1.37 5.89
N ALA A 87 -40.62 -1.43 4.59
CA ALA A 87 -39.93 -2.58 3.98
C ALA A 87 -38.48 -2.78 4.48
N TYR A 88 -37.87 -1.79 5.13
CA TYR A 88 -36.49 -1.88 5.63
C TYR A 88 -36.43 -2.07 7.15
N GLY A 89 -37.60 -2.18 7.81
CA GLY A 89 -37.76 -2.24 9.27
C GLY A 89 -38.31 -0.95 9.85
N ASN A 90 -37.84 -0.56 11.04
CA ASN A 90 -38.27 0.66 11.73
C ASN A 90 -37.09 1.42 12.34
N ILE A 91 -37.35 2.60 12.91
CA ILE A 91 -36.31 3.46 13.50
C ILE A 91 -35.52 2.80 14.64
N ARG A 92 -36.07 1.78 15.33
CA ARG A 92 -35.34 1.03 16.36
C ARG A 92 -34.32 0.08 15.73
N ASP A 93 -34.66 -0.54 14.60
CA ASP A 93 -33.73 -1.39 13.86
C ASP A 93 -32.56 -0.55 13.30
N PHE A 94 -32.83 0.68 12.82
CA PHE A 94 -31.77 1.62 12.43
C PHE A 94 -30.86 1.99 13.62
N ARG A 95 -31.42 2.33 14.78
CA ARG A 95 -30.62 2.63 15.98
C ARG A 95 -29.79 1.43 16.45
N PHE A 96 -30.32 0.22 16.30
CA PHE A 96 -29.58 -1.00 16.58
C PHE A 96 -28.40 -1.14 15.61
N PHE A 97 -28.64 -1.01 14.30
CA PHE A 97 -27.61 -1.03 13.27
C PHE A 97 -26.51 0.01 13.55
N LEU A 98 -26.89 1.26 13.82
CA LEU A 98 -25.96 2.37 14.08
C LEU A 98 -25.02 2.04 15.25
N ARG A 99 -25.57 1.55 16.36
CA ARG A 99 -24.78 1.13 17.53
C ARG A 99 -23.84 -0.04 17.21
N GLU A 100 -24.31 -1.03 16.47
CA GLU A 100 -23.50 -2.20 16.09
C GLU A 100 -22.38 -1.83 15.09
N ALA A 101 -22.62 -0.86 14.21
CA ALA A 101 -21.62 -0.30 13.31
C ALA A 101 -20.53 0.44 14.12
N HIS A 102 -20.93 1.33 15.03
CA HIS A 102 -19.98 2.04 15.92
C HIS A 102 -19.17 1.09 16.79
N ALA A 103 -19.78 0.02 17.32
CA ALA A 103 -19.08 -1.01 18.09
C ALA A 103 -17.97 -1.72 17.31
N ARG A 104 -18.04 -1.70 15.97
CA ARG A 104 -17.04 -2.28 15.06
C ARG A 104 -16.05 -1.26 14.51
N GLY A 105 -16.13 0.01 14.93
CA GLY A 105 -15.28 1.07 14.37
C GLY A 105 -15.78 1.64 13.05
N LEU A 106 -17.04 1.36 12.66
CA LEU A 106 -17.63 1.80 11.38
C LEU A 106 -18.48 3.04 11.62
N ARG A 107 -18.13 4.15 10.96
CA ARG A 107 -18.97 5.35 10.92
C ARG A 107 -20.13 5.18 9.94
N VAL A 108 -21.23 5.91 10.15
CA VAL A 108 -22.42 5.84 9.30
C VAL A 108 -22.74 7.22 8.73
N ILE A 109 -22.81 7.29 7.41
CA ILE A 109 -23.22 8.45 6.63
C ILE A 109 -24.60 8.13 6.03
N THR A 110 -25.54 9.06 6.13
CA THR A 110 -26.87 8.92 5.52
C THR A 110 -27.16 10.04 4.53
N GLU A 111 -28.15 9.84 3.69
CA GLU A 111 -28.65 10.90 2.81
C GLU A 111 -29.44 11.96 3.58
N LEU A 112 -29.33 13.19 3.13
CA LEU A 112 -30.26 14.26 3.41
C LEU A 112 -30.63 14.94 2.09
N VAL A 113 -31.76 14.52 1.51
CA VAL A 113 -32.32 15.12 0.30
C VAL A 113 -32.97 16.45 0.67
N ILE A 114 -32.21 17.53 0.49
CA ILE A 114 -32.64 18.87 0.93
C ILE A 114 -33.34 19.66 -0.16
N ASN A 115 -33.09 19.36 -1.44
CA ASN A 115 -33.65 20.15 -2.55
C ASN A 115 -35.17 19.98 -2.70
N HIS A 116 -35.67 18.76 -2.56
CA HIS A 116 -37.05 18.40 -2.91
C HIS A 116 -37.61 17.34 -1.96
N THR A 117 -38.92 17.15 -2.01
CA THR A 117 -39.64 16.07 -1.30
C THR A 117 -40.48 15.26 -2.29
N SER A 118 -41.04 14.12 -1.88
CA SER A 118 -42.13 13.49 -2.63
C SER A 118 -43.37 14.38 -2.71
N ASP A 119 -44.12 14.29 -3.82
CA ASP A 119 -45.48 14.83 -3.92
C ASP A 119 -46.46 14.23 -2.90
N GLN A 120 -46.12 13.09 -2.28
CA GLN A 120 -46.88 12.48 -1.20
C GLN A 120 -46.48 13.01 0.19
N HIS A 121 -45.41 13.81 0.29
CA HIS A 121 -44.97 14.38 1.55
C HIS A 121 -46.10 15.23 2.19
N PRO A 122 -46.34 15.12 3.50
CA PRO A 122 -47.39 15.90 4.18
C PRO A 122 -47.28 17.41 3.97
N TRP A 123 -46.07 17.92 3.75
CA TRP A 123 -45.85 19.33 3.40
C TRP A 123 -46.47 19.67 2.05
N PHE A 124 -46.17 18.93 0.97
CA PHE A 124 -46.73 19.19 -0.36
C PHE A 124 -48.26 19.03 -0.37
N GLN A 125 -48.74 17.97 0.30
CA GLN A 125 -50.17 17.71 0.45
C GLN A 125 -50.91 18.86 1.15
N ARG A 126 -50.27 19.55 2.09
CA ARG A 126 -50.81 20.79 2.69
C ARG A 126 -50.66 21.97 1.74
N ALA A 127 -49.50 22.15 1.12
CA ALA A 127 -49.18 23.27 0.23
C ALA A 127 -50.15 23.37 -0.96
N ARG A 128 -50.43 22.25 -1.64
CA ARG A 128 -51.32 22.21 -2.79
C ARG A 128 -52.79 22.53 -2.46
N ARG A 129 -53.20 22.35 -1.20
CA ARG A 129 -54.56 22.68 -0.70
C ARG A 129 -54.60 24.06 -0.02
N ALA A 130 -53.46 24.66 0.26
CA ALA A 130 -53.36 25.92 0.96
C ALA A 130 -53.61 27.10 0.01
N LYS A 131 -54.13 28.22 0.56
CA LYS A 131 -54.34 29.45 -0.22
C LYS A 131 -53.00 30.03 -0.69
N ALA A 132 -52.99 30.65 -1.86
CA ALA A 132 -51.85 31.41 -2.37
C ALA A 132 -51.35 32.42 -1.32
N GLY A 133 -50.02 32.56 -1.17
CA GLY A 133 -49.38 33.45 -0.20
C GLY A 133 -49.45 32.98 1.27
N SER A 134 -50.01 31.81 1.57
CA SER A 134 -50.01 31.27 2.93
C SER A 134 -48.69 30.58 3.29
N LYS A 135 -48.39 30.49 4.59
CA LYS A 135 -47.20 29.79 5.11
C LYS A 135 -47.01 28.39 4.52
N TRP A 136 -48.08 27.59 4.42
CA TRP A 136 -47.97 26.22 3.90
C TRP A 136 -47.81 26.17 2.39
N ARG A 137 -48.35 27.17 1.66
CA ARG A 137 -48.15 27.26 0.21
C ARG A 137 -46.68 27.53 -0.11
N ASP A 138 -46.07 28.40 0.68
CA ASP A 138 -44.70 28.89 0.53
C ASP A 138 -43.61 27.84 0.81
N TYR A 139 -43.97 26.61 1.21
CA TYR A 139 -42.98 25.52 1.34
C TYR A 139 -42.43 25.04 0.00
N TYR A 140 -43.11 25.33 -1.10
CA TYR A 140 -42.75 24.91 -2.46
C TYR A 140 -42.81 26.10 -3.40
N VAL A 141 -42.15 25.99 -4.54
CA VAL A 141 -42.09 27.05 -5.55
C VAL A 141 -43.27 26.92 -6.51
N TRP A 142 -44.10 27.97 -6.61
CA TRP A 142 -45.32 28.00 -7.42
C TRP A 142 -45.27 29.11 -8.48
N SER A 143 -45.98 28.89 -9.59
CA SER A 143 -46.17 29.88 -10.65
C SER A 143 -47.55 29.73 -11.32
N ASP A 144 -48.08 30.81 -11.87
CA ASP A 144 -49.31 30.78 -12.68
C ASP A 144 -49.02 30.32 -14.12
N THR A 145 -47.79 30.51 -14.60
CA THR A 145 -47.33 30.07 -15.93
C THR A 145 -46.04 29.24 -15.84
N PRO A 146 -45.73 28.38 -16.82
CA PRO A 146 -44.52 27.58 -16.84
C PRO A 146 -43.30 28.34 -17.42
N ASP A 147 -43.38 29.67 -17.60
CA ASP A 147 -42.41 30.46 -18.36
C ASP A 147 -41.30 31.08 -17.49
N ARG A 148 -41.25 30.75 -16.20
CA ARG A 148 -40.22 31.25 -15.26
C ARG A 148 -38.99 30.35 -15.30
N TYR A 149 -37.81 30.93 -15.10
CA TYR A 149 -36.54 30.20 -15.06
C TYR A 149 -36.19 29.46 -16.37
N ASN A 150 -36.50 30.03 -17.53
CA ASN A 150 -36.34 29.37 -18.85
C ASN A 150 -34.90 28.96 -19.19
N ASP A 151 -33.89 29.58 -18.57
CA ASP A 151 -32.48 29.27 -18.80
C ASP A 151 -32.00 28.04 -18.01
N ALA A 152 -32.81 27.53 -17.07
CA ALA A 152 -32.51 26.32 -16.32
C ALA A 152 -32.70 25.07 -17.21
N ARG A 153 -31.68 24.21 -17.24
CA ARG A 153 -31.74 22.96 -18.00
C ARG A 153 -32.68 21.94 -17.32
N ILE A 154 -33.22 21.03 -18.14
CA ILE A 154 -33.89 19.80 -17.66
C ILE A 154 -32.81 18.74 -17.44
N ILE A 155 -32.79 18.14 -16.24
CA ILE A 155 -31.82 17.09 -15.86
C ILE A 155 -32.25 15.74 -16.47
N PHE A 156 -33.46 15.27 -16.14
CA PHE A 156 -34.02 14.01 -16.64
C PHE A 156 -34.75 14.17 -17.97
N LYS A 157 -33.99 14.54 -19.01
CA LYS A 157 -34.50 14.84 -20.37
C LYS A 157 -35.27 13.68 -21.02
N ASP A 158 -34.99 12.44 -20.62
CA ASP A 158 -35.66 11.26 -21.17
C ASP A 158 -37.08 11.07 -20.60
N PHE A 159 -37.40 11.75 -19.50
CA PHE A 159 -38.64 11.56 -18.74
C PHE A 159 -39.48 12.82 -18.57
N GLU A 160 -38.83 13.98 -18.43
CA GLU A 160 -39.49 15.26 -18.17
C GLU A 160 -39.36 16.21 -19.36
N THR A 161 -40.47 16.87 -19.71
CA THR A 161 -40.51 17.85 -20.81
C THR A 161 -40.35 19.30 -20.35
N SER A 162 -40.50 19.54 -19.05
CA SER A 162 -40.41 20.85 -18.42
C SER A 162 -40.02 20.67 -16.94
N ASN A 163 -39.44 21.72 -16.34
CA ASN A 163 -39.23 21.80 -14.90
C ASN A 163 -40.48 22.35 -14.15
N TRP A 164 -41.58 22.60 -14.86
CA TRP A 164 -42.85 23.03 -14.31
C TRP A 164 -43.96 22.01 -14.62
N THR A 165 -44.65 21.56 -13.57
CA THR A 165 -45.81 20.67 -13.70
C THR A 165 -47.07 21.32 -13.14
N TRP A 166 -48.18 21.23 -13.88
CA TRP A 166 -49.48 21.73 -13.45
C TRP A 166 -50.09 20.87 -12.35
N ASP A 167 -50.38 21.45 -11.19
CA ASP A 167 -51.14 20.77 -10.14
C ASP A 167 -52.64 21.10 -10.23
N PRO A 168 -53.52 20.10 -10.42
CA PRO A 168 -54.95 20.33 -10.64
C PRO A 168 -55.71 20.79 -9.39
N ILE A 169 -55.18 20.56 -8.18
CA ILE A 169 -55.81 20.98 -6.92
C ILE A 169 -55.45 22.42 -6.61
N ALA A 170 -54.16 22.74 -6.73
CA ALA A 170 -53.60 24.06 -6.52
C ALA A 170 -53.93 25.04 -7.64
N LYS A 171 -54.31 24.54 -8.83
CA LYS A 171 -54.56 25.30 -10.06
C LYS A 171 -53.39 26.24 -10.40
N SER A 172 -52.18 25.72 -10.31
CA SER A 172 -50.93 26.45 -10.49
C SER A 172 -49.82 25.44 -10.80
N TYR A 173 -48.78 25.90 -11.48
CA TYR A 173 -47.57 25.11 -11.73
C TYR A 173 -46.69 25.10 -10.48
N PHE A 174 -46.04 23.97 -10.22
CA PHE A 174 -44.97 23.88 -9.23
C PHE A 174 -43.65 23.48 -9.91
N TRP A 175 -42.55 23.93 -9.32
CA TRP A 175 -41.20 23.67 -9.81
C TRP A 175 -40.70 22.30 -9.36
N HIS A 176 -39.96 21.64 -10.25
CA HIS A 176 -39.19 20.44 -9.95
C HIS A 176 -37.95 20.37 -10.85
N ARG A 177 -36.77 20.09 -10.28
CA ARG A 177 -35.54 19.87 -11.07
C ARG A 177 -35.37 18.45 -11.57
N PHE A 178 -35.98 17.52 -10.84
CA PHE A 178 -35.97 16.08 -11.10
C PHE A 178 -37.34 15.67 -11.66
N TYR A 179 -37.91 14.55 -11.21
CA TYR A 179 -39.22 14.12 -11.67
C TYR A 179 -40.34 15.04 -11.16
N SER A 180 -41.45 15.08 -11.89
CA SER A 180 -42.67 15.82 -11.53
C SER A 180 -43.26 15.40 -10.17
N HIS A 181 -42.98 14.19 -9.68
CA HIS A 181 -43.37 13.76 -8.33
C HIS A 181 -42.34 14.11 -7.23
N GLN A 182 -41.34 14.92 -7.55
CA GLN A 182 -40.32 15.47 -6.65
C GLN A 182 -40.40 17.01 -6.63
N PRO A 183 -41.49 17.61 -6.08
CA PRO A 183 -41.61 19.06 -5.98
C PRO A 183 -40.48 19.67 -5.13
N ASP A 184 -39.86 20.72 -5.66
CA ASP A 184 -38.74 21.44 -5.04
C ASP A 184 -39.19 22.30 -3.87
N LEU A 185 -38.41 22.25 -2.79
CA LEU A 185 -38.61 23.05 -1.60
C LEU A 185 -38.19 24.50 -1.86
N ASN A 186 -38.99 25.45 -1.36
CA ASN A 186 -38.68 26.86 -1.51
C ASN A 186 -37.71 27.35 -0.42
N PHE A 187 -36.42 27.49 -0.75
CA PHE A 187 -35.41 27.96 0.20
C PHE A 187 -35.46 29.45 0.52
N ASP A 188 -36.20 30.28 -0.26
CA ASP A 188 -36.48 31.66 0.14
C ASP A 188 -37.33 31.68 1.42
N SER A 189 -38.17 30.65 1.64
CA SER A 189 -38.99 30.49 2.83
C SER A 189 -38.13 30.22 4.09
N PRO A 190 -38.15 31.09 5.12
CA PRO A 190 -37.42 30.85 6.38
C PRO A 190 -37.93 29.61 7.12
N GLN A 191 -39.18 29.21 6.88
CA GLN A 191 -39.76 28.02 7.47
C GLN A 191 -39.10 26.74 6.96
N VAL A 192 -38.92 26.62 5.64
CA VAL A 192 -38.23 25.48 5.01
C VAL A 192 -36.83 25.35 5.57
N ARG A 193 -36.05 26.44 5.57
CA ARG A 193 -34.69 26.46 6.13
C ARG A 193 -34.65 25.99 7.59
N LYS A 194 -35.64 26.37 8.40
CA LYS A 194 -35.76 25.94 9.80
C LYS A 194 -36.04 24.44 9.94
N GLU A 195 -36.87 23.86 9.07
CA GLU A 195 -37.12 22.41 9.06
C GLU A 195 -35.83 21.64 8.75
N ILE A 196 -35.02 22.11 7.79
CA ILE A 196 -33.73 21.48 7.45
C ILE A 196 -32.76 21.48 8.65
N PHE A 197 -32.63 22.61 9.38
CA PHE A 197 -31.82 22.64 10.61
C PHE A 197 -32.31 21.64 11.66
N TRP A 198 -33.63 21.47 11.79
CA TRP A 198 -34.18 20.48 12.71
C TRP A 198 -33.90 19.04 12.27
N LEU A 199 -33.90 18.76 10.96
CA LEU A 199 -33.53 17.45 10.42
C LEU A 199 -32.05 17.12 10.67
N LEU A 200 -31.15 18.10 10.59
CA LEU A 200 -29.76 17.94 11.02
C LEU A 200 -29.68 17.49 12.49
N ASP A 201 -30.36 18.22 13.37
CA ASP A 201 -30.42 17.91 14.80
C ASP A 201 -31.00 16.51 15.08
N PHE A 202 -32.01 16.10 14.30
CA PHE A 202 -32.62 14.78 14.44
C PHE A 202 -31.64 13.64 14.15
N TRP A 203 -30.93 13.69 13.02
CA TRP A 203 -30.01 12.62 12.61
C TRP A 203 -28.69 12.65 13.38
N PHE A 204 -28.06 13.83 13.53
CA PHE A 204 -26.83 13.95 14.32
C PHE A 204 -27.06 13.70 15.81
N GLY A 205 -28.20 14.15 16.35
CA GLY A 205 -28.61 13.83 17.72
C GLY A 205 -28.89 12.33 17.96
N MET A 206 -29.19 11.57 16.90
CA MET A 206 -29.31 10.10 16.97
C MET A 206 -27.95 9.40 16.97
N GLY A 207 -26.91 10.05 16.45
CA GLY A 207 -25.54 9.53 16.38
C GLY A 207 -25.03 9.27 14.95
N VAL A 208 -25.74 9.70 13.90
CA VAL A 208 -25.21 9.65 12.53
C VAL A 208 -23.91 10.46 12.45
N ASP A 209 -22.90 9.98 11.74
CA ASP A 209 -21.57 10.62 11.70
C ASP A 209 -21.42 11.64 10.57
N GLY A 210 -22.18 11.48 9.49
CA GLY A 210 -22.18 12.42 8.39
C GLY A 210 -23.46 12.39 7.57
N LEU A 211 -23.70 13.48 6.84
CA LEU A 211 -24.84 13.60 5.93
C LEU A 211 -24.34 13.93 4.53
N ARG A 212 -24.74 13.12 3.54
CA ARG A 212 -24.64 13.51 2.14
C ARG A 212 -25.79 14.45 1.83
N LEU A 213 -25.46 15.67 1.44
CA LEU A 213 -26.41 16.66 0.96
C LEU A 213 -26.60 16.40 -0.53
N ASP A 214 -27.77 15.85 -0.87
CA ASP A 214 -28.14 15.51 -2.24
C ASP A 214 -28.65 16.76 -2.98
N ALA A 215 -28.33 16.87 -4.27
CA ALA A 215 -28.83 17.92 -5.15
C ALA A 215 -28.52 19.37 -4.70
N VAL A 216 -27.40 19.58 -3.99
CA VAL A 216 -27.04 20.90 -3.43
C VAL A 216 -26.93 22.06 -4.43
N PRO A 217 -26.59 21.87 -5.72
CA PRO A 217 -26.50 23.01 -6.62
C PRO A 217 -27.81 23.72 -6.93
N TYR A 218 -28.94 23.11 -6.57
CA TYR A 218 -30.24 23.48 -7.12
C TYR A 218 -31.19 24.15 -6.11
N LEU A 219 -30.73 24.47 -4.90
CA LEU A 219 -31.60 24.90 -3.79
C LEU A 219 -32.36 26.22 -4.03
N PHE A 220 -31.80 27.15 -4.79
CA PHE A 220 -32.41 28.45 -5.06
C PHE A 220 -32.53 28.68 -6.57
N GLU A 221 -33.61 29.34 -6.98
CA GLU A 221 -33.87 29.73 -8.36
C GLU A 221 -34.00 31.24 -8.53
N ARG A 222 -33.41 31.78 -9.60
CA ARG A 222 -33.46 33.20 -9.97
C ARG A 222 -33.70 33.36 -11.46
N GLU A 223 -34.51 34.34 -11.83
CA GLU A 223 -34.71 34.70 -13.23
C GLU A 223 -33.39 35.12 -13.87
N GLU A 224 -33.26 34.91 -15.18
CA GLU A 224 -32.05 35.26 -15.95
C GLU A 224 -30.77 34.53 -15.47
N THR A 225 -30.94 33.38 -14.82
CA THR A 225 -29.84 32.48 -14.43
C THR A 225 -30.18 31.04 -14.80
N ASN A 226 -29.17 30.18 -14.86
CA ASN A 226 -29.36 28.74 -15.04
C ASN A 226 -29.90 28.03 -13.79
N CYS A 227 -30.13 28.75 -12.67
CA CYS A 227 -30.57 28.22 -11.39
C CYS A 227 -29.65 27.11 -10.83
N GLU A 228 -28.34 27.20 -11.06
CA GLU A 228 -27.34 26.31 -10.47
C GLU A 228 -26.24 27.12 -9.80
N ASN A 229 -25.67 26.63 -8.69
CA ASN A 229 -24.51 27.23 -8.00
C ASN A 229 -24.72 28.70 -7.58
N LEU A 230 -25.97 29.10 -7.28
CA LEU A 230 -26.26 30.49 -6.96
C LEU A 230 -25.58 30.93 -5.65
N PRO A 231 -25.19 32.21 -5.50
CA PRO A 231 -24.57 32.73 -4.28
C PRO A 231 -25.42 32.48 -3.02
N GLU A 232 -26.74 32.52 -3.13
CA GLU A 232 -27.66 32.23 -2.02
C GLU A 232 -27.61 30.77 -1.57
N THR A 233 -27.42 29.83 -2.50
CA THR A 233 -27.18 28.42 -2.21
C THR A 233 -25.92 28.27 -1.36
N HIS A 234 -24.80 28.87 -1.79
CA HIS A 234 -23.55 28.85 -1.03
C HIS A 234 -23.68 29.52 0.34
N ALA A 235 -24.33 30.69 0.42
CA ALA A 235 -24.57 31.38 1.69
C ALA A 235 -25.37 30.51 2.67
N TYR A 236 -26.38 29.79 2.19
CA TYR A 236 -27.16 28.88 3.03
C TYR A 236 -26.35 27.65 3.47
N LEU A 237 -25.49 27.10 2.61
CA LEU A 237 -24.58 26.02 3.00
C LEU A 237 -23.58 26.45 4.08
N LYS A 238 -23.13 27.72 4.06
CA LYS A 238 -22.32 28.30 5.15
C LYS A 238 -23.07 28.35 6.46
N ASP A 239 -24.33 28.77 6.43
CA ASP A 239 -25.19 28.78 7.60
C ASP A 239 -25.38 27.36 8.15
N LEU A 240 -25.60 26.36 7.28
CA LEU A 240 -25.69 24.96 7.66
C LEU A 240 -24.40 24.46 8.31
N ARG A 241 -23.25 24.76 7.71
CA ARG A 241 -21.96 24.35 8.25
C ARG A 241 -21.67 25.00 9.60
N ALA A 242 -21.85 26.31 9.72
CA ALA A 242 -21.66 27.03 10.98
C ALA A 242 -22.57 26.48 12.08
N TYR A 243 -23.81 26.11 11.74
CA TYR A 243 -24.74 25.46 12.67
C TYR A 243 -24.23 24.10 13.15
N VAL A 244 -23.75 23.25 12.23
CA VAL A 244 -23.17 21.93 12.56
C VAL A 244 -21.94 22.10 13.45
N ASP A 245 -20.97 22.92 13.04
CA ASP A 245 -19.72 23.13 13.79
C ASP A 245 -19.97 23.69 15.20
N SER A 246 -21.03 24.49 15.40
CA SER A 246 -21.38 25.04 16.72
C SER A 246 -21.95 24.01 17.71
N ARG A 247 -22.39 22.84 17.22
CA ARG A 247 -23.14 21.84 18.01
C ARG A 247 -22.51 20.45 18.00
N TYR A 248 -21.85 20.09 16.91
CA TYR A 248 -21.34 18.75 16.67
C TYR A 248 -19.92 18.83 16.09
N GLY A 249 -18.90 18.64 16.95
CA GLY A 249 -17.50 18.86 16.59
C GLY A 249 -16.87 17.82 15.65
N ASP A 250 -17.46 16.64 15.50
CA ASP A 250 -16.89 15.52 14.72
C ASP A 250 -17.82 15.00 13.60
N ARG A 251 -18.74 15.85 13.11
CA ARG A 251 -19.70 15.49 12.05
C ARG A 251 -19.28 16.02 10.70
N MET A 252 -19.70 15.31 9.66
CA MET A 252 -19.27 15.57 8.28
C MET A 252 -20.45 15.90 7.38
N LEU A 253 -20.28 16.89 6.49
CA LEU A 253 -21.21 17.22 5.40
C LEU A 253 -20.53 16.92 4.06
N LEU A 254 -21.15 16.06 3.26
CA LEU A 254 -20.69 15.66 1.93
C LEU A 254 -21.63 16.24 0.88
N ALA A 255 -21.17 17.22 0.11
CA ALA A 255 -21.92 17.75 -1.02
C ALA A 255 -21.96 16.75 -2.18
N GLU A 256 -23.11 16.66 -2.84
CA GLU A 256 -23.22 16.17 -4.19
C GLU A 256 -23.36 17.33 -5.18
N ALA A 257 -22.22 17.88 -5.62
CA ALA A 257 -22.19 18.88 -6.69
C ALA A 257 -21.49 18.32 -7.93
N ASN A 258 -22.27 17.73 -8.84
CA ASN A 258 -21.79 17.30 -10.16
C ASN A 258 -21.64 18.52 -11.09
N GLN A 259 -20.54 19.24 -10.94
CA GLN A 259 -20.23 20.49 -11.63
C GLN A 259 -18.82 20.47 -12.23
N TRP A 260 -18.46 21.48 -13.02
CA TRP A 260 -17.07 21.67 -13.48
C TRP A 260 -16.10 21.90 -12.30
N PRO A 261 -14.78 21.68 -12.46
CA PRO A 261 -13.83 21.71 -11.34
C PRO A 261 -13.89 22.95 -10.45
N GLU A 262 -13.98 24.14 -11.04
CA GLU A 262 -14.02 25.42 -10.31
C GLU A 262 -15.30 25.52 -9.46
N ASP A 263 -16.46 25.26 -10.06
CA ASP A 263 -17.76 25.29 -9.39
C ASP A 263 -17.86 24.20 -8.31
N ALA A 264 -17.36 22.99 -8.59
CA ALA A 264 -17.34 21.90 -7.62
C ALA A 264 -16.45 22.23 -6.41
N ALA A 265 -15.32 22.90 -6.63
CA ALA A 265 -14.44 23.34 -5.53
C ALA A 265 -15.06 24.47 -4.70
N ALA A 266 -15.95 25.29 -5.27
CA ALA A 266 -16.62 26.38 -4.55
C ALA A 266 -17.46 25.89 -3.37
N TYR A 267 -17.99 24.65 -3.42
CA TYR A 267 -18.77 24.03 -2.33
C TYR A 267 -17.98 23.73 -1.04
N PHE A 268 -16.66 23.91 -1.07
CA PHE A 268 -15.83 23.90 0.14
C PHE A 268 -15.82 25.27 0.85
N GLY A 269 -16.22 26.34 0.15
CA GLY A 269 -16.04 27.71 0.60
C GLY A 269 -14.58 28.00 0.94
N ASN A 270 -14.36 28.72 2.04
CA ASN A 270 -13.04 28.89 2.66
C ASN A 270 -12.81 27.87 3.79
N GLY A 271 -13.43 26.69 3.70
CA GLY A 271 -13.50 25.69 4.75
C GLY A 271 -14.76 25.81 5.62
N ASP A 272 -15.67 26.70 5.22
CA ASP A 272 -16.89 27.13 5.92
C ASP A 272 -18.19 26.65 5.25
N GLU A 273 -18.13 25.80 4.22
CA GLU A 273 -19.29 25.15 3.60
C GLU A 273 -19.25 23.63 3.84
N CYS A 274 -19.13 22.81 2.80
CA CYS A 274 -19.08 21.35 2.97
C CYS A 274 -17.66 20.86 3.35
N HIS A 275 -17.62 19.81 4.15
CA HIS A 275 -16.36 19.15 4.52
C HIS A 275 -15.80 18.35 3.35
N MET A 276 -16.72 17.71 2.61
CA MET A 276 -16.41 16.89 1.45
C MET A 276 -17.28 17.27 0.26
N ASN A 277 -16.75 17.05 -0.94
CA ASN A 277 -17.52 17.04 -2.18
C ASN A 277 -17.02 15.89 -3.06
N PHE A 278 -17.89 15.32 -3.89
CA PHE A 278 -17.49 14.30 -4.85
C PHE A 278 -16.61 14.89 -5.95
N HIS A 279 -15.55 14.17 -6.31
CA HIS A 279 -14.68 14.57 -7.41
C HIS A 279 -15.24 14.10 -8.77
N PHE A 280 -16.46 14.54 -9.10
CA PHE A 280 -17.13 14.23 -10.37
C PHE A 280 -16.27 14.56 -11.61
N PRO A 281 -15.53 15.67 -11.69
CA PRO A 281 -14.71 15.97 -12.87
C PRO A 281 -13.67 14.90 -13.22
N LEU A 282 -13.05 14.30 -12.19
CA LEU A 282 -11.97 13.31 -12.33
C LEU A 282 -12.51 11.96 -12.83
N MET A 283 -13.69 11.54 -12.37
CA MET A 283 -14.21 10.20 -12.59
C MET A 283 -14.29 9.81 -14.08
N PRO A 284 -14.92 10.58 -14.98
CA PRO A 284 -14.97 10.23 -16.41
C PRO A 284 -13.59 10.22 -17.07
N ARG A 285 -12.68 11.10 -16.63
CA ARG A 285 -11.33 11.22 -17.21
C ARG A 285 -10.45 10.02 -16.89
N LEU A 286 -10.67 9.33 -15.77
CA LEU A 286 -10.01 8.04 -15.50
C LEU A 286 -10.37 6.97 -16.55
N PHE A 287 -11.66 6.87 -16.91
CA PHE A 287 -12.10 5.94 -17.96
C PHE A 287 -11.61 6.36 -19.35
N MET A 288 -11.58 7.66 -19.64
CA MET A 288 -11.01 8.16 -20.89
C MET A 288 -9.52 7.86 -20.99
N ALA A 289 -8.74 8.18 -19.95
CA ALA A 289 -7.30 7.97 -19.91
C ALA A 289 -6.92 6.50 -20.10
N LEU A 290 -7.66 5.58 -19.47
CA LEU A 290 -7.49 4.14 -19.67
C LEU A 290 -7.76 3.72 -21.12
N ARG A 291 -8.80 4.28 -21.76
CA ARG A 291 -9.20 3.89 -23.13
C ARG A 291 -8.30 4.53 -24.18
N MET A 292 -7.89 5.77 -23.98
CA MET A 292 -6.96 6.51 -24.83
C MET A 292 -5.53 5.99 -24.69
N GLU A 293 -5.24 5.30 -23.58
CA GLU A 293 -3.88 4.96 -23.14
C GLU A 293 -3.02 6.21 -23.02
N ASP A 294 -3.59 7.27 -22.46
CA ASP A 294 -2.94 8.57 -22.30
C ASP A 294 -3.31 9.15 -20.95
N ARG A 295 -2.33 9.60 -20.17
CA ARG A 295 -2.54 10.22 -18.87
C ARG A 295 -3.10 11.65 -18.96
N TYR A 296 -3.03 12.28 -20.13
CA TYR A 296 -3.38 13.69 -20.32
C TYR A 296 -4.76 14.06 -19.74
N PRO A 297 -5.86 13.33 -19.98
CA PRO A 297 -7.17 13.70 -19.42
C PRO A 297 -7.19 13.76 -17.89
N VAL A 298 -6.40 12.93 -17.20
CA VAL A 298 -6.33 12.91 -15.74
C VAL A 298 -5.49 14.07 -15.20
N ILE A 299 -4.35 14.37 -15.84
CA ILE A 299 -3.50 15.48 -15.41
C ILE A 299 -4.18 16.81 -15.70
N ASP A 300 -4.73 16.98 -16.91
CA ASP A 300 -5.40 18.20 -17.35
C ASP A 300 -6.56 18.60 -16.43
N ILE A 301 -7.41 17.64 -16.04
CA ILE A 301 -8.53 17.93 -15.15
C ILE A 301 -8.09 18.22 -13.70
N LEU A 302 -7.01 17.59 -13.23
CA LEU A 302 -6.48 17.83 -11.89
C LEU A 302 -5.74 19.17 -11.81
N ASP A 303 -5.04 19.57 -12.87
CA ASP A 303 -4.41 20.90 -12.96
C ASP A 303 -5.46 22.03 -13.02
N GLN A 304 -6.62 21.77 -13.62
CA GLN A 304 -7.77 22.69 -13.61
C GLN A 304 -8.54 22.68 -12.28
N THR A 305 -8.32 21.70 -11.41
CA THR A 305 -9.05 21.61 -10.13
C THR A 305 -8.38 22.53 -9.10
N PRO A 306 -9.08 23.55 -8.57
CA PRO A 306 -8.50 24.45 -7.59
C PRO A 306 -8.04 23.74 -6.31
N SER A 307 -7.08 24.34 -5.61
CA SER A 307 -6.71 23.88 -4.28
C SER A 307 -7.86 24.08 -3.31
N ILE A 308 -8.04 23.11 -2.41
CA ILE A 308 -9.12 23.11 -1.42
C ILE A 308 -8.60 23.48 -0.02
N PRO A 309 -9.45 24.00 0.87
CA PRO A 309 -9.09 24.26 2.26
C PRO A 309 -8.51 23.02 2.97
N SER A 310 -7.55 23.22 3.88
CA SER A 310 -6.85 22.12 4.55
C SER A 310 -7.72 21.26 5.46
N THR A 311 -8.91 21.73 5.84
CA THR A 311 -9.94 20.99 6.60
C THR A 311 -10.90 20.21 5.70
N CYS A 312 -10.90 20.44 4.39
CA CYS A 312 -11.80 19.81 3.42
C CYS A 312 -11.16 18.62 2.70
N GLN A 313 -11.96 17.81 2.01
CA GLN A 313 -11.49 16.62 1.30
C GLN A 313 -12.34 16.23 0.10
N TRP A 314 -11.71 15.86 -1.01
CA TRP A 314 -12.41 15.23 -2.13
C TRP A 314 -12.85 13.80 -1.81
N ALA A 315 -14.05 13.44 -2.24
CA ALA A 315 -14.55 12.07 -2.26
C ALA A 315 -14.35 11.47 -3.67
N ILE A 316 -13.45 10.50 -3.80
CA ILE A 316 -13.11 9.89 -5.10
C ILE A 316 -13.90 8.58 -5.24
N PHE A 317 -14.46 8.33 -6.42
CA PHE A 317 -15.22 7.13 -6.71
C PHE A 317 -15.04 6.75 -8.19
N LEU A 318 -15.30 5.48 -8.51
CA LEU A 318 -15.29 5.01 -9.90
C LEU A 318 -16.70 4.86 -10.46
N ARG A 319 -17.61 4.33 -9.64
CA ARG A 319 -19.03 4.13 -9.92
C ARG A 319 -19.84 4.33 -8.65
N ASN A 320 -21.14 4.50 -8.82
CA ASN A 320 -22.12 4.71 -7.76
C ASN A 320 -23.43 4.03 -8.16
N HIS A 321 -24.50 4.31 -7.42
CA HIS A 321 -25.85 3.80 -7.67
C HIS A 321 -26.55 4.43 -8.88
N ASP A 322 -26.00 5.49 -9.48
CA ASP A 322 -26.50 6.13 -10.68
C ASP A 322 -25.72 5.66 -11.92
N GLU A 323 -26.05 6.24 -13.07
CA GLU A 323 -25.25 6.11 -14.27
C GLU A 323 -23.86 6.77 -14.12
N LEU A 324 -22.93 6.39 -14.99
CA LEU A 324 -21.72 7.14 -15.19
C LEU A 324 -22.11 8.45 -15.88
N THR A 325 -22.28 9.50 -15.09
CA THR A 325 -22.69 10.83 -15.58
C THR A 325 -21.65 11.40 -16.53
N LEU A 326 -22.13 11.95 -17.65
CA LEU A 326 -21.38 12.67 -18.67
C LEU A 326 -22.02 14.06 -18.89
N GLU A 327 -22.62 14.63 -17.85
CA GLU A 327 -23.15 15.99 -17.90
C GLU A 327 -22.00 17.01 -17.99
N MET A 328 -21.04 16.92 -17.07
CA MET A 328 -19.91 17.84 -16.92
C MET A 328 -18.67 17.38 -17.71
N VAL A 329 -18.91 17.07 -18.98
CA VAL A 329 -17.87 16.82 -19.99
C VAL A 329 -18.22 17.56 -21.28
N THR A 330 -17.23 17.83 -22.12
CA THR A 330 -17.49 18.43 -23.44
C THR A 330 -18.25 17.45 -24.35
N ASP A 331 -18.97 17.96 -25.35
CA ASP A 331 -19.73 17.12 -26.29
C ASP A 331 -18.85 16.07 -26.98
N ARG A 332 -17.61 16.43 -27.33
CA ARG A 332 -16.64 15.51 -27.95
C ARG A 332 -16.23 14.37 -27.02
N GLU A 333 -16.02 14.67 -25.75
CA GLU A 333 -15.70 13.67 -24.73
C GLU A 333 -16.90 12.75 -24.46
N ARG A 334 -18.11 13.32 -24.40
CA ARG A 334 -19.35 12.55 -24.25
C ARG A 334 -19.53 11.54 -25.38
N ASP A 335 -19.39 11.99 -26.62
CA ASP A 335 -19.47 11.13 -27.80
C ASP A 335 -18.37 10.06 -27.82
N TYR A 336 -17.18 10.39 -27.35
CA TYR A 336 -16.08 9.43 -27.20
C TYR A 336 -16.42 8.34 -26.17
N MET A 337 -16.94 8.74 -25.00
CA MET A 337 -17.36 7.84 -23.95
C MET A 337 -18.49 6.91 -24.41
N TYR A 338 -19.51 7.44 -25.10
CA TYR A 338 -20.57 6.62 -25.66
C TYR A 338 -20.07 5.59 -26.67
N ARG A 339 -19.18 5.99 -27.59
CA ARG A 339 -18.63 5.08 -28.61
C ARG A 339 -17.86 3.91 -28.02
N HIS A 340 -17.20 4.10 -26.87
CA HIS A 340 -16.33 3.08 -26.29
C HIS A 340 -16.96 2.28 -25.15
N TYR A 341 -17.82 2.89 -24.35
CA TYR A 341 -18.38 2.28 -23.14
C TYR A 341 -19.89 1.97 -23.24
N ALA A 342 -20.60 2.52 -24.23
CA ALA A 342 -22.04 2.33 -24.46
C ALA A 342 -22.36 2.01 -25.92
N GLN A 343 -21.87 0.85 -26.38
CA GLN A 343 -22.08 0.36 -27.75
C GLN A 343 -23.55 -0.01 -28.02
N ASP A 344 -24.24 -0.61 -27.04
CA ASP A 344 -25.69 -0.77 -27.10
C ASP A 344 -26.35 0.54 -26.63
N PRO A 345 -27.25 1.15 -27.44
CA PRO A 345 -27.96 2.37 -27.05
C PRO A 345 -28.71 2.26 -25.71
N ARG A 346 -29.17 1.06 -25.33
CA ARG A 346 -29.83 0.82 -24.05
C ARG A 346 -28.91 0.99 -22.85
N MET A 347 -27.58 0.98 -23.03
CA MET A 347 -26.63 1.29 -21.96
C MET A 347 -26.64 2.77 -21.58
N ARG A 348 -27.25 3.64 -22.40
CA ARG A 348 -27.35 5.08 -22.17
C ARG A 348 -28.64 5.40 -21.45
N ILE A 349 -28.60 6.44 -20.62
CA ILE A 349 -29.75 7.05 -19.97
C ILE A 349 -29.39 8.50 -19.64
N ASN A 350 -30.34 9.42 -19.81
CA ASN A 350 -30.12 10.85 -19.66
C ASN A 350 -28.84 11.29 -20.43
N LEU A 351 -27.87 11.87 -19.73
CA LEU A 351 -26.54 12.18 -20.25
C LEU A 351 -25.47 11.29 -19.58
N GLY A 352 -25.65 9.98 -19.57
CA GLY A 352 -24.67 9.06 -18.98
C GLY A 352 -24.79 7.59 -19.40
N ILE A 353 -24.03 6.72 -18.72
CA ILE A 353 -23.91 5.28 -19.03
C ILE A 353 -24.29 4.43 -17.80
N ARG A 354 -25.43 3.75 -17.84
CA ARG A 354 -25.97 2.95 -16.72
C ARG A 354 -25.38 1.54 -16.64
N ARG A 355 -24.08 1.46 -16.37
CA ARG A 355 -23.32 0.21 -16.23
C ARG A 355 -22.48 0.17 -14.96
N ARG A 356 -22.19 -1.04 -14.47
CA ARG A 356 -21.28 -1.31 -13.35
C ARG A 356 -19.81 -1.25 -13.79
N LEU A 357 -18.90 -1.23 -12.82
CA LEU A 357 -17.47 -1.09 -13.07
C LEU A 357 -16.89 -2.26 -13.88
N ALA A 358 -17.14 -3.51 -13.46
CA ALA A 358 -16.57 -4.67 -14.13
C ALA A 358 -17.06 -4.77 -15.60
N PRO A 359 -18.36 -4.61 -15.90
CA PRO A 359 -18.83 -4.58 -17.29
C PRO A 359 -18.31 -3.41 -18.13
N LEU A 360 -18.12 -2.21 -17.56
CA LEU A 360 -17.47 -1.09 -18.25
C LEU A 360 -16.04 -1.40 -18.65
N LEU A 361 -15.31 -2.17 -17.83
CA LEU A 361 -13.92 -2.55 -18.08
C LEU A 361 -13.78 -3.86 -18.88
N GLY A 362 -14.91 -4.44 -19.32
CA GLY A 362 -14.97 -5.70 -20.07
C GLY A 362 -14.50 -6.90 -19.25
N ASN A 363 -14.84 -6.92 -17.95
CA ASN A 363 -14.45 -7.92 -16.95
C ASN A 363 -12.93 -8.20 -16.88
N HIS A 364 -12.11 -7.28 -17.39
CA HIS A 364 -10.68 -7.49 -17.48
C HIS A 364 -10.03 -7.18 -16.13
N ARG A 365 -9.67 -8.24 -15.39
CA ARG A 365 -9.15 -8.15 -14.02
C ARG A 365 -8.09 -7.07 -13.81
N ARG A 366 -7.05 -7.01 -14.65
CA ARG A 366 -5.99 -6.00 -14.50
C ARG A 366 -6.46 -4.55 -14.67
N ARG A 367 -7.49 -4.30 -15.48
CA ARG A 367 -8.07 -2.95 -15.62
C ARG A 367 -8.83 -2.57 -14.36
N ILE A 368 -9.58 -3.51 -13.79
CA ILE A 368 -10.27 -3.31 -12.51
C ILE A 368 -9.24 -3.00 -11.41
N GLU A 369 -8.17 -3.79 -11.32
CA GLU A 369 -7.09 -3.56 -10.35
C GLU A 369 -6.40 -2.20 -10.53
N LEU A 370 -6.07 -1.83 -11.77
CA LEU A 370 -5.47 -0.52 -12.09
C LEU A 370 -6.39 0.64 -11.69
N MET A 371 -7.66 0.60 -12.09
CA MET A 371 -8.62 1.66 -11.79
C MET A 371 -8.84 1.79 -10.28
N LYS A 372 -8.89 0.67 -9.55
CA LYS A 372 -8.99 0.69 -8.10
C LYS A 372 -7.70 1.19 -7.44
N SER A 373 -6.53 0.83 -7.96
CA SER A 373 -5.27 1.41 -7.51
C SER A 373 -5.28 2.93 -7.65
N LEU A 374 -5.73 3.48 -8.77
CA LEU A 374 -5.88 4.93 -8.95
C LEU A 374 -6.89 5.53 -7.94
N LEU A 375 -8.06 4.90 -7.76
CA LEU A 375 -9.05 5.29 -6.74
C LEU A 375 -8.44 5.40 -5.33
N PHE A 376 -7.59 4.44 -4.95
CA PHE A 376 -7.00 4.39 -3.61
C PHE A 376 -5.73 5.23 -3.43
N SER A 377 -5.13 5.72 -4.53
CA SER A 377 -3.85 6.45 -4.50
C SER A 377 -3.93 7.93 -4.90
N LEU A 378 -5.00 8.36 -5.56
CA LEU A 378 -5.26 9.77 -5.87
C LEU A 378 -5.69 10.55 -4.61
N PRO A 379 -5.58 11.90 -4.60
CA PRO A 379 -5.79 12.72 -3.40
C PRO A 379 -7.26 12.81 -3.00
N GLY A 380 -7.64 12.03 -1.99
CA GLY A 380 -8.98 12.07 -1.42
C GLY A 380 -9.36 10.80 -0.68
N THR A 381 -10.64 10.74 -0.32
CA THR A 381 -11.27 9.61 0.37
C THR A 381 -11.99 8.73 -0.63
N PRO A 382 -11.60 7.46 -0.78
CA PRO A 382 -12.17 6.55 -1.75
C PRO A 382 -13.54 6.04 -1.29
N ILE A 383 -14.46 5.96 -2.24
CA ILE A 383 -15.78 5.35 -2.09
C ILE A 383 -15.85 4.10 -2.96
N LEU A 384 -16.22 2.98 -2.34
CA LEU A 384 -16.52 1.73 -3.01
C LEU A 384 -18.04 1.56 -3.13
N TYR A 385 -18.51 1.19 -4.32
CA TYR A 385 -19.90 0.79 -4.53
C TYR A 385 -20.08 -0.70 -4.25
N TYR A 386 -21.14 -1.08 -3.53
CA TYR A 386 -21.31 -2.45 -3.06
C TYR A 386 -21.29 -3.46 -4.20
N GLY A 387 -20.51 -4.52 -4.07
CA GLY A 387 -20.36 -5.58 -5.06
C GLY A 387 -19.26 -5.35 -6.11
N ASP A 388 -18.74 -4.13 -6.25
CA ASP A 388 -17.60 -3.87 -7.13
C ASP A 388 -16.32 -4.55 -6.61
N GLU A 389 -16.20 -4.80 -5.31
CA GLU A 389 -15.14 -5.63 -4.69
C GLU A 389 -15.16 -7.09 -5.15
N LEU A 390 -16.32 -7.58 -5.60
CA LEU A 390 -16.48 -8.91 -6.19
C LEU A 390 -16.35 -8.86 -7.73
N GLY A 391 -16.61 -7.70 -8.33
CA GLY A 391 -16.72 -7.56 -9.78
C GLY A 391 -18.11 -7.90 -10.29
N MET A 392 -19.16 -7.56 -9.51
CA MET A 392 -20.54 -7.75 -9.92
C MET A 392 -20.85 -7.08 -11.26
N GLY A 393 -21.70 -7.75 -12.03
CA GLY A 393 -22.22 -7.27 -13.32
C GLY A 393 -23.39 -6.30 -13.19
N ASP A 394 -23.98 -5.96 -14.33
CA ASP A 394 -25.19 -5.16 -14.43
C ASP A 394 -26.27 -5.87 -15.26
N ASN A 395 -27.51 -5.40 -15.15
CA ASN A 395 -28.62 -5.81 -16.02
C ASN A 395 -29.26 -4.58 -16.69
N ILE A 396 -28.75 -4.22 -17.86
CA ILE A 396 -29.19 -3.03 -18.63
C ILE A 396 -30.64 -3.09 -19.13
N TYR A 397 -31.32 -4.23 -18.98
CA TYR A 397 -32.72 -4.40 -19.35
C TYR A 397 -33.68 -4.00 -18.22
N LEU A 398 -33.17 -3.80 -17.01
CA LEU A 398 -33.94 -3.23 -15.91
C LEU A 398 -34.13 -1.73 -16.15
N GLY A 399 -35.36 -1.25 -15.97
CA GLY A 399 -35.74 0.14 -16.22
C GLY A 399 -34.96 1.13 -15.36
N ASP A 400 -34.83 2.37 -15.86
CA ASP A 400 -34.05 3.44 -15.23
C ASP A 400 -32.60 3.00 -14.89
N ARG A 401 -32.13 3.23 -13.67
CA ARG A 401 -30.80 2.89 -13.14
C ARG A 401 -30.77 1.58 -12.36
N ASN A 402 -31.89 0.84 -12.31
CA ASN A 402 -32.02 -0.40 -11.53
C ASN A 402 -31.02 -1.50 -11.95
N GLY A 403 -30.51 -1.43 -13.17
CA GLY A 403 -29.52 -2.38 -13.69
C GLY A 403 -28.24 -2.50 -12.88
N VAL A 404 -27.86 -1.46 -12.11
CA VAL A 404 -26.67 -1.49 -11.23
C VAL A 404 -27.02 -1.75 -9.76
N ARG A 405 -28.31 -1.78 -9.41
CA ARG A 405 -28.86 -1.83 -8.04
C ARG A 405 -29.41 -3.22 -7.66
N THR A 406 -28.99 -4.27 -8.37
CA THR A 406 -29.42 -5.65 -8.12
C THR A 406 -28.92 -6.18 -6.77
N PRO A 407 -29.53 -7.24 -6.21
CA PRO A 407 -29.15 -7.75 -4.90
C PRO A 407 -27.67 -8.19 -4.82
N MET A 408 -27.04 -8.00 -3.65
CA MET A 408 -25.67 -8.43 -3.38
C MET A 408 -25.52 -9.96 -3.49
N GLN A 409 -24.41 -10.43 -4.07
CA GLN A 409 -24.16 -11.85 -4.35
C GLN A 409 -23.31 -12.49 -3.24
N TRP A 410 -23.95 -13.10 -2.24
CA TRP A 410 -23.28 -13.68 -1.06
C TRP A 410 -22.75 -15.10 -1.27
N SER A 411 -23.51 -15.95 -1.95
CA SER A 411 -23.16 -17.36 -2.17
C SER A 411 -23.74 -17.88 -3.49
N ALA A 412 -23.44 -19.13 -3.83
CA ALA A 412 -24.07 -19.82 -4.96
C ALA A 412 -25.47 -20.39 -4.64
N ASP A 413 -25.95 -20.24 -3.40
CA ASP A 413 -27.28 -20.70 -3.01
C ASP A 413 -28.41 -19.92 -3.69
N ARG A 414 -29.63 -20.39 -3.50
CA ARG A 414 -30.87 -19.72 -3.94
C ARG A 414 -30.82 -18.22 -3.65
N ASN A 415 -31.22 -17.44 -4.65
CA ASN A 415 -31.18 -15.98 -4.62
C ASN A 415 -29.79 -15.41 -4.23
N GLY A 416 -28.71 -16.10 -4.59
CA GLY A 416 -27.34 -15.64 -4.33
C GLY A 416 -27.02 -15.54 -2.84
N GLY A 417 -27.77 -16.26 -2.00
CA GLY A 417 -27.74 -16.10 -0.54
C GLY A 417 -28.23 -14.74 -0.03
N PHE A 418 -28.83 -13.89 -0.86
CA PHE A 418 -29.39 -12.59 -0.44
C PHE A 418 -30.68 -12.74 0.37
N SER A 419 -31.56 -13.66 -0.05
CA SER A 419 -32.90 -13.85 0.52
C SER A 419 -33.36 -15.31 0.42
N ARG A 420 -34.24 -15.75 1.33
CA ARG A 420 -34.91 -17.06 1.25
C ARG A 420 -36.28 -17.01 0.54
N ALA A 421 -36.72 -15.82 0.12
CA ALA A 421 -38.00 -15.57 -0.52
C ALA A 421 -38.17 -16.30 -1.87
N ASN A 422 -39.38 -16.28 -2.42
CA ASN A 422 -39.59 -16.62 -3.82
C ASN A 422 -38.72 -15.72 -4.71
N ALA A 423 -37.99 -16.30 -5.68
CA ALA A 423 -37.15 -15.50 -6.58
C ALA A 423 -37.96 -14.44 -7.35
N GLN A 424 -39.25 -14.70 -7.61
CA GLN A 424 -40.17 -13.76 -8.24
C GLN A 424 -40.64 -12.63 -7.32
N SER A 425 -40.49 -12.77 -5.99
CA SER A 425 -40.86 -11.74 -5.03
C SER A 425 -39.68 -10.86 -4.60
N LEU A 426 -38.48 -11.09 -5.15
CA LEU A 426 -37.35 -10.19 -4.93
C LEU A 426 -37.66 -8.80 -5.49
N TYR A 427 -37.25 -7.75 -4.79
CA TYR A 427 -37.45 -6.36 -5.25
C TYR A 427 -36.82 -6.11 -6.63
N LEU A 428 -35.70 -6.78 -6.93
CA LEU A 428 -35.07 -6.87 -8.24
C LEU A 428 -34.48 -8.28 -8.44
N PRO A 429 -34.40 -8.77 -9.69
CA PRO A 429 -33.77 -10.04 -9.98
C PRO A 429 -32.26 -9.97 -9.76
N LEU A 430 -31.65 -11.14 -9.57
CA LEU A 430 -30.20 -11.30 -9.58
C LEU A 430 -29.61 -11.16 -10.98
N ILE A 431 -28.29 -11.02 -11.03
CA ILE A 431 -27.53 -11.16 -12.28
C ILE A 431 -27.36 -12.64 -12.60
N THR A 432 -28.06 -13.08 -13.66
CA THR A 432 -27.95 -14.43 -14.23
C THR A 432 -27.27 -14.44 -15.60
N ASP A 433 -26.63 -13.33 -15.97
CA ASP A 433 -25.78 -13.29 -17.15
C ASP A 433 -24.57 -14.23 -16.96
N PRO A 434 -24.21 -15.09 -17.93
CA PRO A 434 -23.12 -16.04 -17.75
C PRO A 434 -21.76 -15.42 -17.39
N GLU A 435 -21.47 -14.18 -17.81
CA GLU A 435 -20.18 -13.53 -17.55
C GLU A 435 -20.07 -13.03 -16.10
N TYR A 436 -21.20 -12.75 -15.43
CA TYR A 436 -21.25 -12.19 -14.08
C TYR A 436 -22.16 -12.98 -13.11
N HIS A 437 -22.46 -14.24 -13.45
CA HIS A 437 -23.44 -15.06 -12.75
C HIS A 437 -23.14 -15.16 -11.26
N TYR A 438 -24.16 -15.04 -10.40
CA TYR A 438 -23.97 -15.07 -8.95
C TYR A 438 -23.32 -16.37 -8.43
N GLU A 439 -23.53 -17.51 -9.10
CA GLU A 439 -22.87 -18.79 -8.74
C GLU A 439 -21.34 -18.74 -8.86
N THR A 440 -20.79 -17.88 -9.72
CA THR A 440 -19.34 -17.71 -9.91
C THR A 440 -18.82 -16.45 -9.22
N TYR A 441 -19.59 -15.36 -9.25
CA TYR A 441 -19.24 -14.07 -8.64
C TYR A 441 -19.97 -13.87 -7.32
N ASN A 442 -19.54 -14.54 -6.25
CA ASN A 442 -20.10 -14.34 -4.92
C ASN A 442 -19.05 -14.25 -3.81
N VAL A 443 -19.46 -13.73 -2.66
CA VAL A 443 -18.60 -13.55 -1.49
C VAL A 443 -17.98 -14.89 -1.06
N GLU A 444 -18.79 -15.95 -0.88
CA GLU A 444 -18.32 -17.25 -0.38
C GLU A 444 -17.23 -17.86 -1.27
N ALA A 445 -17.46 -17.93 -2.59
CA ALA A 445 -16.50 -18.45 -3.55
C ALA A 445 -15.20 -17.63 -3.59
N GLN A 446 -15.31 -16.30 -3.51
CA GLN A 446 -14.14 -15.42 -3.50
C GLN A 446 -13.40 -15.41 -2.16
N GLN A 447 -14.07 -15.63 -1.04
CA GLN A 447 -13.41 -15.81 0.26
C GLN A 447 -12.58 -17.10 0.29
N ALA A 448 -13.07 -18.18 -0.33
CA ALA A 448 -12.34 -19.44 -0.42
C ALA A 448 -11.11 -19.37 -1.37
N ASN A 449 -11.18 -18.55 -2.42
CA ASN A 449 -10.11 -18.42 -3.41
C ASN A 449 -9.08 -17.33 -3.02
N ARG A 450 -7.85 -17.75 -2.69
CA ARG A 450 -6.71 -16.89 -2.30
C ARG A 450 -6.32 -15.82 -3.32
N HIS A 451 -6.69 -15.98 -4.58
CA HIS A 451 -6.37 -15.06 -5.68
C HIS A 451 -7.60 -14.29 -6.20
N SER A 452 -8.68 -14.25 -5.42
CA SER A 452 -9.93 -13.57 -5.79
C SER A 452 -9.79 -12.04 -5.84
N LEU A 453 -10.83 -11.36 -6.36
CA LEU A 453 -10.88 -9.89 -6.34
C LEU A 453 -11.08 -9.38 -4.92
N LEU A 454 -11.93 -10.07 -4.17
CA LEU A 454 -12.23 -9.74 -2.80
C LEU A 454 -10.96 -9.74 -1.92
N LEU A 455 -10.14 -10.79 -1.96
CA LEU A 455 -8.92 -10.85 -1.14
C LEU A 455 -7.86 -9.84 -1.59
N TRP A 456 -7.72 -9.63 -2.90
CA TRP A 456 -6.86 -8.56 -3.42
C TRP A 456 -7.31 -7.19 -2.93
N MET A 457 -8.62 -6.93 -2.91
CA MET A 457 -9.21 -5.69 -2.38
C MET A 457 -8.91 -5.48 -0.90
N LYS A 458 -9.05 -6.53 -0.08
CA LYS A 458 -8.67 -6.48 1.34
C LYS A 458 -7.20 -6.11 1.52
N LYS A 459 -6.30 -6.73 0.73
CA LYS A 459 -4.86 -6.41 0.75
C LYS A 459 -4.62 -4.95 0.38
N LEU A 460 -5.24 -4.46 -0.69
CA LEU A 460 -5.13 -3.06 -1.14
C LEU A 460 -5.61 -2.07 -0.06
N ILE A 461 -6.78 -2.31 0.53
CA ILE A 461 -7.35 -1.50 1.59
C ILE A 461 -6.43 -1.48 2.83
N SER A 462 -5.94 -2.66 3.24
CA SER A 462 -5.01 -2.80 4.37
C SER A 462 -3.72 -2.01 4.15
N VAL A 463 -3.14 -2.06 2.96
CA VAL A 463 -1.95 -1.27 2.58
C VAL A 463 -2.26 0.22 2.63
N ARG A 464 -3.36 0.68 2.01
CA ARG A 464 -3.74 2.11 2.04
C ARG A 464 -3.87 2.63 3.46
N LYS A 465 -4.50 1.89 4.37
CA LYS A 465 -4.70 2.31 5.77
C LYS A 465 -3.38 2.59 6.51
N ARG A 466 -2.26 1.97 6.10
CA ARG A 466 -0.92 2.24 6.67
C ARG A 466 -0.25 3.48 6.07
N LEU A 467 -0.67 3.89 4.86
CA LEU A 467 -0.06 4.95 4.07
C LEU A 467 -0.92 6.21 4.14
N LYS A 468 -0.74 6.99 5.21
CA LYS A 468 -1.46 8.25 5.47
C LYS A 468 -1.26 9.29 4.36
N ALA A 469 -0.17 9.21 3.61
CA ALA A 469 0.10 10.04 2.44
C ALA A 469 -1.02 9.97 1.38
N PHE A 470 -1.76 8.86 1.26
CA PHE A 470 -2.85 8.80 0.29
C PHE A 470 -4.07 9.65 0.69
N GLY A 471 -4.39 9.72 1.98
CA GLY A 471 -5.48 10.55 2.50
C GLY A 471 -5.09 12.02 2.63
N ASN A 472 -3.96 12.32 3.26
CA ASN A 472 -3.61 13.69 3.67
C ASN A 472 -2.45 14.31 2.88
N GLY A 473 -1.81 13.55 2.01
CA GLY A 473 -0.60 14.02 1.33
C GLY A 473 -0.87 14.91 0.14
N THR A 474 0.11 15.75 -0.19
CA THR A 474 0.16 16.47 -1.46
C THR A 474 0.27 15.48 -2.63
N ILE A 475 0.05 15.96 -3.84
CA ILE A 475 0.31 15.22 -5.07
C ILE A 475 1.27 16.04 -5.94
N GLU A 476 2.26 15.37 -6.52
CA GLU A 476 3.19 15.94 -7.48
C GLU A 476 3.30 14.99 -8.67
N PHE A 477 2.91 15.45 -9.86
CA PHE A 477 2.97 14.64 -11.07
C PHE A 477 4.39 14.57 -11.63
N LEU A 478 4.83 13.36 -11.95
CA LEU A 478 6.01 13.13 -12.77
C LEU A 478 5.57 13.08 -14.23
N LEU A 479 6.27 13.79 -15.11
CA LEU A 479 5.90 13.93 -16.52
C LEU A 479 6.91 13.23 -17.45
N PRO A 480 7.07 11.89 -17.38
CA PRO A 480 7.99 11.19 -18.27
C PRO A 480 7.51 11.25 -19.73
N GLU A 481 8.41 11.15 -20.70
CA GLU A 481 8.08 11.24 -22.13
C GLU A 481 6.98 10.24 -22.57
N ASN A 482 6.93 9.06 -21.94
CA ASN A 482 5.89 8.07 -22.21
C ASN A 482 4.55 8.48 -21.59
N ASN A 483 3.67 9.08 -22.38
CA ASN A 483 2.32 9.53 -21.99
C ASN A 483 1.38 8.41 -21.53
N LYS A 484 1.69 7.14 -21.83
CA LYS A 484 0.93 5.97 -21.35
C LYS A 484 1.14 5.68 -19.87
N ILE A 485 2.17 6.25 -19.25
CA ILE A 485 2.49 6.07 -17.84
C ILE A 485 2.05 7.29 -17.05
N LEU A 486 1.10 7.09 -16.13
CA LEU A 486 0.78 8.06 -15.10
C LEU A 486 1.67 7.80 -13.89
N ALA A 487 2.48 8.78 -13.50
CA ALA A 487 3.35 8.68 -12.34
C ALA A 487 3.24 9.92 -11.46
N PHE A 488 3.22 9.74 -10.15
CA PHE A 488 3.13 10.84 -9.20
C PHE A 488 3.68 10.47 -7.82
N ILE A 489 4.11 11.47 -7.06
CA ILE A 489 4.50 11.36 -5.66
C ILE A 489 3.36 11.82 -4.77
N ARG A 490 3.08 11.06 -3.71
CA ARG A 490 2.25 11.48 -2.57
C ARG A 490 3.16 11.73 -1.37
N ALA A 491 3.11 12.93 -0.81
CA ALA A 491 3.97 13.33 0.31
C ALA A 491 3.15 13.81 1.51
N TYR A 492 3.40 13.22 2.68
CA TYR A 492 2.80 13.64 3.94
C TYR A 492 3.76 13.34 5.10
N GLU A 493 4.08 14.33 5.92
CA GLU A 493 5.07 14.22 7.00
C GLU A 493 6.39 13.61 6.45
N ASP A 494 6.83 12.45 6.96
CA ASP A 494 8.01 11.71 6.49
C ASP A 494 7.69 10.69 5.39
N GLN A 495 6.41 10.41 5.10
CA GLN A 495 6.01 9.46 4.07
C GLN A 495 6.13 10.08 2.68
N ARG A 496 6.84 9.39 1.78
CA ARG A 496 6.94 9.71 0.34
C ARG A 496 6.59 8.46 -0.45
N ILE A 497 5.47 8.49 -1.17
CA ILE A 497 4.96 7.34 -1.91
C ILE A 497 5.01 7.65 -3.40
N LEU A 498 5.78 6.89 -4.17
CA LEU A 498 5.81 6.94 -5.62
C LEU A 498 4.79 5.97 -6.20
N VAL A 499 3.84 6.48 -6.98
CA VAL A 499 2.86 5.69 -7.72
C VAL A 499 3.21 5.74 -9.19
N VAL A 500 3.26 4.57 -9.85
CA VAL A 500 3.53 4.45 -11.28
C VAL A 500 2.51 3.49 -11.89
N ALA A 501 1.70 3.97 -12.83
CA ALA A 501 0.57 3.25 -13.38
C ALA A 501 0.65 3.20 -14.92
N ASN A 502 0.63 2.00 -15.48
CA ASN A 502 0.59 1.80 -16.93
C ASN A 502 -0.87 1.78 -17.42
N LEU A 503 -1.27 2.81 -18.16
CA LEU A 503 -2.61 2.89 -18.76
C LEU A 503 -2.74 2.04 -20.02
N SER A 504 -1.63 1.63 -20.63
CA SER A 504 -1.63 0.87 -21.87
C SER A 504 -1.95 -0.61 -21.66
N ARG A 505 -2.63 -1.18 -22.66
CA ARG A 505 -2.84 -2.63 -22.80
C ARG A 505 -1.57 -3.40 -23.19
N PHE A 506 -0.46 -2.71 -23.41
CA PHE A 506 0.83 -3.32 -23.74
C PHE A 506 1.87 -3.02 -22.65
N PRO A 507 2.91 -3.85 -22.51
CA PRO A 507 4.06 -3.52 -21.68
C PRO A 507 4.67 -2.18 -22.08
N GLN A 508 5.06 -1.38 -21.10
CA GLN A 508 5.64 -0.06 -21.28
C GLN A 508 6.95 0.07 -20.52
N TYR A 509 7.87 0.80 -21.13
CA TYR A 509 9.12 1.25 -20.52
C TYR A 509 8.99 2.72 -20.12
N VAL A 510 9.60 3.12 -19.01
CA VAL A 510 9.61 4.52 -18.56
C VAL A 510 10.90 4.88 -17.85
N GLN A 511 11.33 6.13 -18.07
CA GLN A 511 12.37 6.81 -17.32
C GLN A 511 11.71 7.90 -16.47
N LEU A 512 11.93 7.87 -15.17
CA LEU A 512 11.38 8.85 -14.23
C LEU A 512 12.51 9.75 -13.73
N ASP A 513 12.28 11.06 -13.73
CA ASP A 513 13.14 11.98 -12.99
C ASP A 513 12.80 11.90 -11.51
N LEU A 514 13.71 11.32 -10.72
CA LEU A 514 13.61 11.22 -9.26
C LEU A 514 14.80 11.91 -8.59
N SER A 515 15.46 12.85 -9.27
CA SER A 515 16.65 13.56 -8.75
C SER A 515 16.44 14.16 -7.36
N ALA A 516 15.25 14.69 -7.08
CA ALA A 516 14.85 15.22 -5.77
C ALA A 516 14.90 14.19 -4.61
N PHE A 517 14.95 12.89 -4.92
CA PHE A 517 14.94 11.78 -3.97
C PHE A 517 16.24 10.95 -4.02
N GLN A 518 17.34 11.54 -4.50
CA GLN A 518 18.64 10.87 -4.58
C GLN A 518 19.07 10.29 -3.21
N GLY A 519 19.61 9.08 -3.24
CA GLY A 519 20.03 8.35 -2.02
C GLY A 519 18.89 7.63 -1.30
N MET A 520 17.63 7.87 -1.68
CA MET A 520 16.49 7.08 -1.20
C MET A 520 16.34 5.79 -2.00
N ARG A 521 15.71 4.78 -1.40
CA ARG A 521 15.43 3.48 -1.98
C ARG A 521 13.93 3.29 -2.17
N PRO A 522 13.44 3.05 -3.39
CA PRO A 522 12.06 2.65 -3.60
C PRO A 522 11.85 1.23 -3.06
N VAL A 523 10.86 1.07 -2.18
CA VAL A 523 10.47 -0.23 -1.60
C VAL A 523 9.02 -0.48 -1.99
N GLU A 524 8.77 -1.55 -2.74
CA GLU A 524 7.43 -1.91 -3.22
C GLU A 524 6.53 -2.25 -2.01
N VAL A 525 5.36 -1.63 -1.90
CA VAL A 525 4.58 -1.65 -0.64
C VAL A 525 3.77 -2.94 -0.41
N PHE A 526 3.53 -3.75 -1.44
CA PHE A 526 2.76 -5.00 -1.31
C PHE A 526 3.62 -6.20 -0.92
N GLY A 527 4.87 -6.29 -1.38
CA GLY A 527 5.79 -7.39 -1.11
C GLY A 527 7.08 -6.95 -0.39
N ARG A 528 7.24 -5.64 -0.12
CA ARG A 528 8.43 -5.05 0.53
C ARG A 528 9.72 -5.28 -0.25
N SER A 529 9.62 -5.58 -1.55
CA SER A 529 10.77 -5.75 -2.44
C SER A 529 11.53 -4.44 -2.60
N GLU A 530 12.81 -4.47 -2.31
CA GLU A 530 13.72 -3.34 -2.49
C GLU A 530 14.13 -3.20 -3.96
N PHE A 531 13.98 -2.00 -4.49
CA PHE A 531 14.46 -1.63 -5.81
C PHE A 531 15.79 -0.87 -5.72
N PRO A 532 16.56 -0.73 -6.82
CA PRO A 532 17.82 0.01 -6.82
C PRO A 532 17.70 1.42 -6.21
N VAL A 533 18.73 1.86 -5.48
CA VAL A 533 18.80 3.21 -4.91
C VAL A 533 18.72 4.26 -6.01
N ILE A 534 18.00 5.35 -5.74
CA ILE A 534 17.88 6.49 -6.65
C ILE A 534 19.24 7.20 -6.72
N ARG A 535 19.78 7.30 -7.95
CA ARG A 535 21.05 7.96 -8.26
C ARG A 535 20.78 9.21 -9.09
N ASP A 536 21.84 9.94 -9.42
CA ASP A 536 21.80 11.11 -10.32
C ASP A 536 21.70 10.68 -11.81
N VAL A 537 20.77 9.77 -12.10
CA VAL A 537 20.41 9.31 -13.45
C VAL A 537 18.91 8.98 -13.47
N PRO A 538 18.22 9.12 -14.62
CA PRO A 538 16.81 8.79 -14.71
C PRO A 538 16.50 7.36 -14.24
N TYR A 539 15.46 7.24 -13.41
CA TYR A 539 15.08 5.98 -12.80
C TYR A 539 14.26 5.13 -13.77
N VAL A 540 14.79 3.97 -14.12
CA VAL A 540 14.21 3.12 -15.16
C VAL A 540 13.25 2.09 -14.57
N LEU A 541 12.04 2.01 -15.12
CA LEU A 541 11.05 0.97 -14.80
C LEU A 541 10.47 0.34 -16.07
N SER A 542 10.09 -0.93 -15.95
CA SER A 542 9.32 -1.66 -16.96
C SER A 542 8.04 -2.19 -16.32
N LEU A 543 6.90 -1.88 -16.93
CA LEU A 543 5.58 -2.22 -16.44
C LEU A 543 4.86 -3.13 -17.45
N SER A 544 4.20 -4.16 -16.96
CA SER A 544 3.34 -5.02 -17.78
C SER A 544 2.05 -4.30 -18.15
N GLN A 545 1.24 -4.89 -19.03
CA GLN A 545 -0.07 -4.34 -19.40
C GLN A 545 -0.93 -4.07 -18.17
N HIS A 546 -1.46 -2.84 -18.08
CA HIS A 546 -2.31 -2.38 -16.98
C HIS A 546 -1.76 -2.66 -15.56
N SER A 547 -0.45 -2.81 -15.40
CA SER A 547 0.15 -2.97 -14.07
C SER A 547 0.46 -1.62 -13.44
N PHE A 548 0.63 -1.61 -12.14
CA PHE A 548 1.05 -0.44 -11.38
C PHE A 548 2.03 -0.85 -10.29
N PHE A 549 2.79 0.13 -9.79
CA PHE A 549 3.62 0.01 -8.60
C PHE A 549 3.28 1.14 -7.62
N TRP A 550 3.29 0.79 -6.34
CA TRP A 550 3.33 1.75 -5.24
C TRP A 550 4.65 1.50 -4.51
N PHE A 551 5.51 2.51 -4.44
CA PHE A 551 6.78 2.45 -3.74
C PHE A 551 6.77 3.41 -2.56
N SER A 552 7.17 2.93 -1.39
CA SER A 552 7.62 3.82 -0.31
C SER A 552 9.06 4.21 -0.61
N LEU A 553 9.35 5.51 -0.70
CA LEU A 553 10.71 6.00 -0.82
C LEU A 553 11.30 6.08 0.59
N GLU A 554 12.22 5.18 0.90
CA GLU A 554 12.82 5.07 2.22
C GLU A 554 14.26 5.58 2.20
N ILE A 555 14.68 6.28 3.25
CA ILE A 555 16.08 6.66 3.42
C ILE A 555 16.88 5.39 3.70
N CYS A 556 17.98 5.17 2.97
CA CYS A 556 18.88 4.04 3.22
C CYS A 556 19.52 4.15 4.62
N LYS A 557 18.87 3.58 5.65
CA LYS A 557 19.44 3.43 6.99
C LYS A 557 20.20 2.10 7.05
N GLY A 558 21.45 2.07 6.60
CA GLY A 558 22.30 0.88 6.76
C GLY A 558 23.25 0.57 5.61
N GLU A 559 23.11 1.23 4.46
CA GLU A 559 24.26 1.52 3.61
C GLU A 559 24.83 2.82 4.18
N GLU A 560 25.68 2.70 5.21
CA GLU A 560 26.71 3.70 5.44
C GLU A 560 27.26 4.06 4.06
N ALA A 561 27.14 5.34 3.70
CA ALA A 561 27.74 5.92 2.52
C ALA A 561 29.00 5.14 2.19
N GLN A 562 29.17 4.66 0.95
CA GLN A 562 30.47 4.15 0.51
C GLN A 562 31.50 5.16 0.94
N ILE A 563 32.17 4.90 2.07
CA ILE A 563 33.12 5.83 2.64
C ILE A 563 34.23 5.82 1.62
N THR A 564 34.34 6.90 0.85
CA THR A 564 35.43 7.06 -0.11
C THR A 564 36.73 6.99 0.68
N MET A 565 37.79 6.41 0.07
CA MET A 565 39.13 6.33 0.68
C MET A 565 39.59 7.69 1.26
N GLU A 566 39.11 8.79 0.67
CA GLU A 566 39.36 10.17 1.09
C GLU A 566 38.71 10.54 2.43
N GLN A 567 37.51 10.03 2.76
CA GLN A 567 36.88 10.28 4.06
C GLN A 567 37.55 9.47 5.20
N ILE A 568 38.18 8.34 4.88
CA ILE A 568 39.06 7.60 5.81
C ILE A 568 40.39 8.34 5.99
N SER A 569 40.89 8.99 4.93
CA SER A 569 42.17 9.72 4.94
C SER A 569 42.22 10.93 5.86
N GLY A 570 41.08 11.52 6.21
CA GLY A 570 41.02 12.78 6.97
C GLY A 570 41.52 12.69 8.42
N ASN A 571 41.64 11.49 9.01
CA ASN A 571 41.95 11.32 10.44
C ASN A 571 43.06 10.31 10.79
N LEU A 572 43.67 9.60 9.83
CA LEU A 572 44.73 8.62 10.12
C LEU A 572 46.12 9.24 9.91
N LYS A 573 46.95 9.28 10.97
CA LYS A 573 48.36 9.65 10.84
C LYS A 573 49.10 8.56 10.03
N PRO A 574 49.88 8.90 8.99
CA PRO A 574 50.66 7.93 8.24
C PRO A 574 51.66 7.21 9.17
N ILE A 575 51.78 5.89 8.99
CA ILE A 575 52.85 5.11 9.62
C ILE A 575 54.07 5.18 8.71
N VAL A 576 55.15 5.78 9.20
CA VAL A 576 56.42 5.88 8.47
C VAL A 576 57.21 4.59 8.69
N VAL A 577 57.55 3.92 7.61
CA VAL A 577 58.31 2.66 7.61
C VAL A 577 59.58 2.83 6.78
N HIS A 578 60.71 2.41 7.33
CA HIS A 578 62.01 2.41 6.65
C HIS A 578 62.25 1.03 6.00
N GLY A 579 62.76 1.01 4.75
CA GLY A 579 62.91 -0.23 3.97
C GLY A 579 61.63 -0.69 3.24
N GLU A 580 61.35 -2.00 3.32
CA GLU A 580 60.16 -2.62 2.69
C GLU A 580 58.91 -2.47 3.56
N TRP A 581 57.71 -2.60 2.98
CA TRP A 581 56.45 -2.46 3.73
C TRP A 581 56.32 -3.49 4.87
N GLU A 582 56.97 -4.66 4.76
CA GLU A 582 57.01 -5.67 5.81
C GLU A 582 57.72 -5.21 7.09
N ALA A 583 58.53 -4.14 7.04
CA ALA A 583 59.14 -3.56 8.23
C ALA A 583 58.10 -2.90 9.16
N VAL A 584 56.83 -2.78 8.72
CA VAL A 584 55.70 -2.38 9.60
C VAL A 584 55.50 -3.35 10.79
N PHE A 585 56.02 -4.57 10.70
CA PHE A 585 55.93 -5.60 11.74
C PHE A 585 57.17 -5.65 12.68
N GLU A 586 58.02 -4.61 12.66
CA GLU A 586 59.20 -4.45 13.51
C GLU A 586 58.91 -3.56 14.75
N GLU A 587 59.81 -3.53 15.73
CA GLU A 587 59.52 -3.03 17.10
C GLU A 587 59.01 -1.58 17.16
N THR A 588 59.51 -0.66 16.32
CA THR A 588 59.07 0.74 16.36
C THR A 588 57.74 0.97 15.62
N PRO A 589 57.53 0.45 14.38
CA PRO A 589 56.26 0.68 13.66
C PRO A 589 55.08 -0.17 14.14
N VAL A 590 55.33 -1.31 14.81
CA VAL A 590 54.27 -2.25 15.19
C VAL A 590 53.26 -1.66 16.18
N VAL A 591 53.68 -0.74 17.07
CA VAL A 591 52.77 -0.08 18.03
C VAL A 591 51.74 0.78 17.29
N ALA A 592 52.15 1.48 16.23
CA ALA A 592 51.25 2.26 15.41
C ALA A 592 50.29 1.35 14.60
N LEU A 593 50.80 0.20 14.12
CA LEU A 593 50.00 -0.81 13.45
C LEU A 593 48.96 -1.45 14.39
N GLU A 594 49.31 -1.76 15.64
CA GLU A 594 48.38 -2.30 16.65
C GLU A 594 47.21 -1.34 16.90
N SER A 595 47.50 -0.04 17.00
CA SER A 595 46.47 0.99 17.11
C SER A 595 45.57 1.04 15.87
N ALA A 596 46.16 1.05 14.67
CA ALA A 596 45.40 1.11 13.42
C ALA A 596 44.54 -0.15 13.22
N LEU A 597 45.06 -1.33 13.55
CA LEU A 597 44.31 -2.59 13.53
C LEU A 597 43.15 -2.57 14.53
N LEU A 598 43.37 -2.03 15.74
CA LEU A 598 42.31 -1.92 16.74
C LEU A 598 41.15 -1.06 16.23
N ASP A 599 41.44 0.07 15.61
CA ASP A 599 40.41 0.95 15.05
C ASP A 599 39.73 0.32 13.83
N TYR A 600 40.48 -0.41 12.99
CA TYR A 600 39.94 -1.17 11.88
C TYR A 600 38.96 -2.25 12.34
N VAL A 601 39.29 -3.08 13.34
CA VAL A 601 38.43 -4.21 13.74
C VAL A 601 37.17 -3.79 14.49
N LYS A 602 37.19 -2.68 15.23
CA LYS A 602 36.01 -2.16 15.96
C LYS A 602 34.79 -1.94 15.07
N VAL A 603 35.02 -1.53 13.82
CA VAL A 603 33.93 -1.25 12.86
C VAL A 603 33.47 -2.51 12.10
N ARG A 604 34.22 -3.63 12.11
CA ARG A 604 33.88 -4.84 11.32
C ARG A 604 32.87 -5.75 11.99
N ARG A 605 31.86 -6.23 11.25
CA ARG A 605 30.79 -7.07 11.84
C ARG A 605 31.30 -8.41 12.40
N TRP A 606 32.39 -8.94 11.87
CA TRP A 606 32.99 -10.20 12.34
C TRP A 606 33.66 -10.09 13.71
N PHE A 607 34.00 -8.88 14.17
CA PHE A 607 34.59 -8.66 15.50
C PHE A 607 33.48 -8.71 16.56
N ARG A 608 33.49 -9.75 17.42
CA ARG A 608 32.43 -10.02 18.39
C ARG A 608 32.56 -9.23 19.70
N GLY A 609 33.76 -8.71 19.99
CA GLY A 609 34.06 -8.00 21.23
C GLY A 609 33.65 -6.52 21.28
N LYS A 610 32.82 -6.03 20.35
CA LYS A 610 32.46 -4.59 20.25
C LYS A 610 31.77 -4.02 21.48
N SER A 611 31.05 -4.85 22.23
CA SER A 611 30.33 -4.47 23.43
C SER A 611 31.17 -4.56 24.72
N LYS A 612 32.40 -5.09 24.64
CA LYS A 612 33.32 -5.22 25.77
C LYS A 612 34.33 -4.07 25.77
N ASN A 613 34.75 -3.62 26.94
CA ASN A 613 35.84 -2.64 27.06
C ASN A 613 37.18 -3.29 26.66
N ILE A 614 37.79 -2.78 25.60
CA ILE A 614 39.05 -3.30 25.06
C ILE A 614 40.21 -2.62 25.79
N LYS A 615 41.08 -3.41 26.41
CA LYS A 615 42.28 -2.94 27.10
C LYS A 615 43.43 -2.69 26.13
N SER A 616 43.69 -3.64 25.23
CA SER A 616 44.77 -3.54 24.23
C SER A 616 44.63 -4.58 23.13
N LEU A 617 45.22 -4.30 21.96
CA LEU A 617 45.46 -5.26 20.88
C LEU A 617 46.96 -5.51 20.76
N ARG A 618 47.40 -6.77 20.67
CA ARG A 618 48.82 -7.12 20.50
C ARG A 618 49.03 -8.11 19.37
N LEU A 619 50.02 -7.90 18.50
CA LEU A 619 50.41 -8.90 17.51
C LEU A 619 51.12 -10.07 18.20
N ILE A 620 50.70 -11.29 17.87
CA ILE A 620 51.27 -12.53 18.43
C ILE A 620 52.20 -13.20 17.41
N GLU A 621 51.79 -13.24 16.15
CA GLU A 621 52.45 -14.02 15.10
C GLU A 621 52.22 -13.40 13.72
N THR A 622 53.20 -13.54 12.82
CA THR A 622 53.06 -13.19 11.41
C THR A 622 53.67 -14.28 10.53
N VAL A 623 52.87 -14.89 9.65
CA VAL A 623 53.36 -15.89 8.68
C VAL A 623 53.50 -15.24 7.30
N PRO A 624 54.69 -15.25 6.67
CA PRO A 624 54.86 -14.71 5.32
C PRO A 624 54.14 -15.59 4.29
N LEU A 625 53.41 -14.95 3.38
CA LEU A 625 52.72 -15.55 2.24
C LEU A 625 53.30 -14.96 0.94
N PRO A 626 54.36 -15.58 0.38
CA PRO A 626 55.07 -15.05 -0.78
C PRO A 626 54.31 -15.39 -2.07
N PHE A 627 53.13 -14.79 -2.26
CA PHE A 627 52.38 -14.91 -3.50
C PHE A 627 52.86 -13.86 -4.50
N ASP A 628 53.29 -14.28 -5.69
CA ASP A 628 53.97 -13.41 -6.67
C ASP A 628 53.16 -12.17 -7.06
N SER A 629 51.83 -12.29 -7.14
CA SER A 629 50.92 -11.19 -7.54
C SER A 629 50.38 -10.36 -6.36
N CYS A 630 50.52 -10.85 -5.12
CA CYS A 630 50.07 -10.16 -3.92
C CYS A 630 50.86 -10.65 -2.68
N PRO A 631 52.12 -10.19 -2.51
CA PRO A 631 52.90 -10.46 -1.32
C PRO A 631 52.12 -10.03 -0.07
N SER A 632 51.99 -10.94 0.88
CA SER A 632 51.11 -10.76 2.03
C SER A 632 51.67 -11.42 3.27
N ARG A 633 51.12 -11.05 4.44
CA ARG A 633 51.39 -11.72 5.71
C ARG A 633 50.09 -12.11 6.39
N MET A 634 50.04 -13.33 6.90
CA MET A 634 48.98 -13.77 7.79
C MET A 634 49.27 -13.26 9.20
N VAL A 635 48.50 -12.30 9.69
CA VAL A 635 48.73 -11.62 10.97
C VAL A 635 47.77 -12.17 12.04
N PHE A 636 48.34 -12.65 13.13
CA PHE A 636 47.61 -13.10 14.31
C PHE A 636 47.77 -12.06 15.41
N PHE A 637 46.67 -11.69 16.05
CA PHE A 637 46.68 -10.72 17.14
C PHE A 637 45.74 -11.15 18.26
N GLN A 638 46.08 -10.75 19.48
CA GLN A 638 45.28 -10.95 20.68
C GLN A 638 44.57 -9.65 21.03
N VAL A 639 43.30 -9.73 21.40
CA VAL A 639 42.56 -8.62 21.98
C VAL A 639 42.30 -8.95 23.45
N ALA A 640 42.88 -8.13 24.32
CA ALA A 640 42.67 -8.21 25.76
C ALA A 640 41.53 -7.28 26.18
N TYR A 641 40.65 -7.78 27.05
CA TYR A 641 39.50 -7.03 27.57
C TYR A 641 39.73 -6.66 29.04
N GLU A 642 39.02 -5.66 29.55
CA GLU A 642 39.04 -5.34 30.99
C GLU A 642 38.40 -6.47 31.82
N GLU A 643 37.39 -7.15 31.25
CA GLU A 643 36.69 -8.28 31.85
C GLU A 643 36.54 -9.42 30.83
N GLY A 644 36.79 -10.65 31.28
CA GLY A 644 36.70 -11.88 30.46
C GLY A 644 38.06 -12.39 29.96
N GLU A 645 38.02 -13.45 29.16
CA GLU A 645 39.21 -14.06 28.56
C GLU A 645 39.67 -13.31 27.30
N ASP A 646 40.97 -13.31 27.06
CA ASP A 646 41.58 -12.75 25.86
C ASP A 646 41.17 -13.54 24.62
N GLU A 647 40.83 -12.83 23.54
CA GLU A 647 40.39 -13.46 22.28
C GLU A 647 41.48 -13.35 21.21
N SER A 648 41.72 -14.44 20.47
CA SER A 648 42.69 -14.48 19.38
C SER A 648 42.02 -14.31 18.02
N TYR A 649 42.59 -13.47 17.17
CA TYR A 649 42.06 -13.11 15.86
C TYR A 649 43.11 -13.21 14.75
N LEU A 650 42.63 -13.29 13.51
CA LEU A 650 43.39 -13.46 12.28
C LEU A 650 42.97 -12.45 11.21
N ILE A 651 43.96 -11.80 10.60
CA ILE A 651 43.77 -10.98 9.41
C ILE A 651 44.97 -11.14 8.46
N PRO A 652 44.76 -11.50 7.19
CA PRO A 652 45.82 -11.44 6.19
C PRO A 652 45.96 -10.00 5.69
N VAL A 653 47.20 -9.54 5.59
CA VAL A 653 47.53 -8.15 5.32
C VAL A 653 48.45 -8.08 4.11
N ALA A 654 48.17 -7.14 3.21
CA ALA A 654 49.00 -6.84 2.05
C ALA A 654 49.16 -5.32 1.88
N PHE A 655 50.18 -4.92 1.11
CA PHE A 655 50.42 -3.53 0.76
C PHE A 655 50.08 -3.27 -0.71
N VAL A 656 49.53 -2.08 -1.00
CA VAL A 656 49.25 -1.62 -2.35
C VAL A 656 49.66 -0.15 -2.52
N PRO A 657 50.42 0.20 -3.57
CA PRO A 657 50.81 1.58 -3.83
C PRO A 657 49.60 2.45 -4.15
N GLN A 658 49.63 3.74 -3.77
CA GLN A 658 48.51 4.67 -3.91
C GLN A 658 47.96 4.74 -5.34
N GLY A 659 48.82 4.76 -6.35
CA GLY A 659 48.41 4.83 -7.77
C GLY A 659 47.77 3.55 -8.32
N ALA A 660 47.91 2.40 -7.65
CA ALA A 660 47.34 1.12 -8.06
C ALA A 660 46.10 0.73 -7.23
N ALA A 661 45.71 1.54 -6.26
CA ALA A 661 44.62 1.25 -5.34
C ALA A 661 43.24 1.35 -6.03
N GLU A 662 43.04 2.33 -6.92
CA GLU A 662 41.75 2.54 -7.60
C GLU A 662 41.35 1.37 -8.52
N GLU A 663 42.33 0.72 -9.14
CA GLU A 663 42.10 -0.39 -10.07
C GLU A 663 41.85 -1.73 -9.34
N LYS A 664 42.45 -1.91 -8.14
CA LYS A 664 42.35 -3.16 -7.36
C LYS A 664 41.18 -3.21 -6.38
N PHE A 665 40.57 -2.08 -6.01
CA PHE A 665 39.43 -2.01 -5.07
C PHE A 665 38.14 -1.51 -5.74
N GLN A 666 37.56 -2.31 -6.64
CA GLN A 666 36.19 -2.05 -7.12
C GLN A 666 35.18 -2.23 -5.96
N GLY A 667 34.79 -1.16 -5.27
CA GLY A 667 33.71 -1.20 -4.26
C GLY A 667 33.87 -0.36 -2.99
N GLY A 668 34.98 0.36 -2.79
CA GLY A 668 35.15 1.34 -1.69
C GLY A 668 36.19 0.97 -0.61
N GLY A 669 36.54 1.93 0.24
CA GLY A 669 37.67 1.90 1.20
C GLY A 669 37.55 0.94 2.40
N GLN A 670 36.62 -0.01 2.36
CA GLN A 670 36.34 -0.91 3.50
C GLN A 670 37.47 -1.91 3.78
N ALA A 671 38.39 -2.17 2.84
CA ALA A 671 39.51 -3.08 3.06
C ALA A 671 40.73 -2.40 3.71
N ALA A 672 40.80 -1.06 3.72
CA ALA A 672 41.97 -0.32 4.17
C ALA A 672 42.13 -0.38 5.70
N ILE A 673 43.33 -0.74 6.16
CA ILE A 673 43.73 -0.86 7.57
C ILE A 673 44.52 0.37 8.00
N ALA A 674 45.56 0.73 7.26
CA ALA A 674 46.45 1.85 7.59
C ALA A 674 47.08 2.47 6.34
N PHE A 675 47.49 3.72 6.41
CA PHE A 675 48.26 4.39 5.36
C PHE A 675 49.76 4.36 5.71
N LEU A 676 50.58 3.94 4.76
CA LEU A 676 52.02 3.78 4.91
C LEU A 676 52.78 4.78 4.03
N GLU A 677 53.84 5.36 4.61
CA GLU A 677 54.85 6.12 3.87
C GLU A 677 56.17 5.38 3.95
N LEU A 678 56.78 5.14 2.78
CA LEU A 678 58.08 4.48 2.61
C LEU A 678 59.07 5.50 2.03
N PRO A 679 59.74 6.33 2.87
CA PRO A 679 60.52 7.47 2.41
C PRO A 679 61.69 7.09 1.51
N GLU A 680 62.33 5.94 1.79
CA GLU A 680 63.50 5.45 1.05
C GLU A 680 63.15 4.96 -0.36
N ARG A 681 61.89 4.58 -0.59
CA ARG A 681 61.37 4.15 -1.90
C ARG A 681 60.59 5.25 -2.63
N ASN A 682 60.42 6.41 -1.99
CA ASN A 682 59.53 7.48 -2.44
C ASN A 682 58.12 6.97 -2.80
N GLU A 683 57.63 6.03 -1.99
CA GLU A 683 56.40 5.27 -2.25
C GLU A 683 55.42 5.47 -1.09
N LYS A 684 54.16 5.68 -1.41
CA LYS A 684 53.06 5.79 -0.44
C LYS A 684 51.95 4.85 -0.85
N GLY A 685 51.27 4.26 0.11
CA GLY A 685 50.24 3.27 -0.18
C GLY A 685 49.45 2.81 1.03
N TRP A 686 48.56 1.87 0.78
CA TRP A 686 47.63 1.37 1.78
C TRP A 686 48.03 -0.04 2.22
N LEU A 687 48.00 -0.24 3.53
CA LEU A 687 47.93 -1.56 4.14
C LEU A 687 46.46 -1.96 4.18
N PHE A 688 46.11 -3.15 3.67
CA PHE A 688 44.72 -3.57 3.53
C PHE A 688 44.52 -5.06 3.85
N ASP A 689 43.26 -5.44 4.12
CA ASP A 689 42.86 -6.84 4.29
C ASP A 689 42.95 -7.59 2.96
N ALA A 690 43.92 -8.49 2.87
CA ALA A 690 44.24 -9.19 1.63
C ALA A 690 43.11 -10.10 1.13
N LEU A 691 42.13 -10.46 1.97
CA LEU A 691 40.96 -11.25 1.52
C LEU A 691 40.10 -10.51 0.50
N HIS A 692 40.21 -9.19 0.40
CA HIS A 692 39.56 -8.40 -0.65
C HIS A 692 40.32 -8.42 -1.99
N SER A 693 41.55 -8.96 -2.02
CA SER A 693 42.33 -9.13 -3.25
C SER A 693 42.02 -10.48 -3.91
N LYS A 694 41.59 -10.45 -5.17
CA LYS A 694 41.43 -11.65 -6.00
C LYS A 694 42.74 -12.44 -6.13
N ASP A 695 43.85 -11.73 -6.26
CA ASP A 695 45.18 -12.34 -6.41
C ASP A 695 45.60 -13.10 -5.15
N PHE A 696 45.34 -12.53 -3.98
CA PHE A 696 45.57 -13.20 -2.70
C PHE A 696 44.70 -14.45 -2.54
N CYS A 697 43.41 -14.34 -2.86
CA CYS A 697 42.48 -15.47 -2.78
C CYS A 697 42.92 -16.63 -3.69
N ARG A 698 43.39 -16.31 -4.91
CA ARG A 698 43.97 -17.30 -5.83
C ARG A 698 45.22 -17.95 -5.23
N GLY A 699 46.12 -17.16 -4.65
CA GLY A 699 47.31 -17.65 -3.94
C GLY A 699 46.99 -18.59 -2.77
N LEU A 700 45.93 -18.31 -2.01
CA LEU A 700 45.46 -19.21 -0.94
C LEU A 700 44.98 -20.56 -1.48
N LEU A 701 44.22 -20.56 -2.58
CA LEU A 701 43.79 -21.81 -3.21
C LEU A 701 44.99 -22.62 -3.74
N GLU A 702 45.97 -21.95 -4.35
CA GLU A 702 47.22 -22.57 -4.81
C GLU A 702 48.04 -23.17 -3.65
N LEU A 703 48.09 -22.47 -2.51
CA LEU A 703 48.73 -22.98 -1.29
C LEU A 703 48.11 -24.31 -0.85
N MET A 704 46.78 -24.39 -0.88
CA MET A 704 46.02 -25.59 -0.53
C MET A 704 46.19 -26.72 -1.53
N THR A 705 46.08 -26.45 -2.82
CA THR A 705 46.23 -27.47 -3.88
C THR A 705 47.64 -28.06 -3.92
N ARG A 706 48.67 -27.23 -3.68
CA ARG A 706 50.08 -27.67 -3.58
C ARG A 706 50.46 -28.24 -2.20
N ARG A 707 49.55 -28.20 -1.21
CA ARG A 707 49.75 -28.65 0.18
C ARG A 707 51.04 -28.10 0.81
N ARG A 708 51.32 -26.82 0.57
CA ARG A 708 52.54 -26.17 1.06
C ARG A 708 52.47 -25.94 2.57
N ALA A 709 53.64 -25.89 3.19
CA ALA A 709 53.82 -25.50 4.57
C ALA A 709 54.70 -24.24 4.60
N LEU A 710 54.26 -23.22 5.33
CA LEU A 710 54.96 -21.93 5.45
C LEU A 710 55.32 -21.69 6.91
N LYS A 711 56.58 -21.36 7.16
CA LYS A 711 57.12 -21.15 8.51
C LYS A 711 56.84 -19.72 8.97
N GLY A 712 56.19 -19.57 10.11
CA GLY A 712 56.06 -18.32 10.86
C GLY A 712 57.17 -18.15 11.91
N ARG A 713 57.01 -17.20 12.83
CA ARG A 713 57.96 -16.94 13.92
C ARG A 713 57.90 -18.01 15.02
N GLN A 714 56.71 -18.49 15.36
CA GLN A 714 56.38 -19.39 16.49
C GLN A 714 55.64 -20.68 16.05
N GLY A 715 55.46 -20.90 14.74
CA GLY A 715 54.74 -22.07 14.23
C GLY A 715 54.79 -22.22 12.71
N VAL A 716 54.02 -23.17 12.19
CA VAL A 716 53.93 -23.51 10.77
C VAL A 716 52.49 -23.50 10.31
N LEU A 717 52.18 -22.71 9.28
CA LEU A 717 50.93 -22.75 8.53
C LEU A 717 50.99 -23.92 7.55
N ARG A 718 50.07 -24.88 7.66
CA ARG A 718 49.95 -26.03 6.76
C ARG A 718 48.62 -26.02 6.04
N ALA A 719 48.68 -26.23 4.74
CA ALA A 719 47.50 -26.33 3.89
C ALA A 719 47.25 -27.79 3.48
N PHE A 720 46.00 -28.21 3.58
CA PHE A 720 45.55 -29.55 3.22
C PHE A 720 44.46 -29.47 2.15
N ALA A 721 44.54 -30.31 1.14
CA ALA A 721 43.50 -30.47 0.12
C ALA A 721 43.39 -31.94 -0.31
N ARG A 722 42.18 -32.45 -0.50
CA ARG A 722 41.90 -33.80 -1.01
C ARG A 722 42.34 -33.92 -2.48
N LYS A 723 42.56 -35.16 -2.95
CA LYS A 723 43.04 -35.44 -4.32
C LYS A 723 42.11 -34.88 -5.40
N SER A 724 40.79 -34.89 -5.15
CA SER A 724 39.78 -34.35 -6.07
C SER A 724 40.00 -32.86 -6.38
N VAL A 725 40.38 -32.05 -5.39
CA VAL A 725 40.64 -30.61 -5.57
C VAL A 725 41.83 -30.36 -6.48
N ARG A 726 42.87 -31.19 -6.36
CA ARG A 726 44.10 -31.07 -7.16
C ARG A 726 43.86 -31.38 -8.63
N LEU A 727 42.99 -32.34 -8.93
CA LEU A 727 42.64 -32.70 -10.31
C LEU A 727 41.80 -31.60 -10.96
N LEU A 728 40.82 -31.06 -10.22
CA LEU A 728 39.95 -29.96 -10.68
C LEU A 728 40.70 -28.63 -10.83
N ALA A 729 41.66 -28.34 -9.95
CA ALA A 729 42.48 -27.12 -10.07
C ALA A 729 43.56 -27.22 -11.17
N ALA A 730 43.81 -28.41 -11.72
CA ALA A 730 44.77 -28.64 -12.80
C ALA A 730 44.10 -28.76 -14.19
N SER A 731 42.77 -28.76 -14.25
CA SER A 731 42.02 -28.72 -15.51
C SER A 731 41.75 -27.28 -15.92
N ASP A 732 42.17 -26.89 -17.13
CA ASP A 732 41.90 -25.56 -17.71
C ASP A 732 40.42 -25.34 -18.08
N GLU A 733 39.56 -26.35 -17.91
CA GLU A 733 38.14 -26.32 -18.28
C GLU A 733 37.24 -25.53 -17.31
N ILE A 734 37.69 -25.20 -16.09
CA ILE A 734 36.86 -24.57 -15.06
C ILE A 734 37.46 -23.24 -14.62
N SER A 735 36.70 -22.15 -14.79
CA SER A 735 37.07 -20.83 -14.28
C SER A 735 37.07 -20.83 -12.74
N MET A 736 38.23 -20.57 -12.14
CA MET A 736 38.46 -20.54 -10.69
C MET A 736 38.61 -19.09 -10.18
N GLU A 737 37.90 -18.16 -10.81
CA GLU A 737 37.82 -16.76 -10.37
C GLU A 737 37.30 -16.69 -8.92
N PRO A 738 38.07 -16.08 -7.98
CA PRO A 738 37.63 -15.91 -6.61
C PRO A 738 36.62 -14.76 -6.47
N ARG A 739 35.55 -15.00 -5.71
CA ARG A 739 34.53 -14.02 -5.34
C ARG A 739 34.27 -14.06 -3.84
N LEU A 740 34.39 -12.92 -3.17
CA LEU A 740 34.01 -12.76 -1.77
C LEU A 740 32.47 -12.76 -1.65
N LEU A 741 31.90 -13.50 -0.69
CA LEU A 741 30.46 -13.47 -0.44
C LEU A 741 30.10 -12.26 0.46
N GLY A 742 29.23 -11.38 -0.05
CA GLY A 742 28.96 -10.03 0.44
C GLY A 742 28.08 -9.87 1.69
N ALA A 743 28.23 -10.73 2.69
CA ALA A 743 27.65 -10.48 4.01
C ALA A 743 28.72 -10.79 5.07
N ASP A 744 29.27 -9.76 5.71
CA ASP A 744 30.16 -9.95 6.86
C ASP A 744 29.39 -10.67 7.99
N GLN A 745 29.48 -12.00 8.00
CA GLN A 745 29.12 -12.84 9.13
C GLN A 745 30.29 -12.87 10.13
N SER A 746 30.27 -13.82 11.08
CA SER A 746 31.38 -14.04 12.02
C SER A 746 32.71 -14.42 11.34
N ASN A 747 32.66 -14.85 10.08
CA ASN A 747 33.76 -15.41 9.30
C ASN A 747 33.66 -14.92 7.85
N THR A 748 34.78 -14.98 7.12
CA THR A 748 34.84 -14.54 5.72
C THR A 748 34.78 -15.76 4.79
N SER A 749 33.92 -15.74 3.77
CA SER A 749 33.78 -16.84 2.81
C SER A 749 34.15 -16.41 1.40
N ILE A 750 35.00 -17.20 0.74
CA ILE A 750 35.46 -17.00 -0.63
C ILE A 750 34.93 -18.15 -1.49
N VAL A 751 34.24 -17.83 -2.58
CA VAL A 751 33.81 -18.80 -3.58
C VAL A 751 34.81 -18.81 -4.73
N PHE A 752 35.21 -19.99 -5.20
CA PHE A 752 36.09 -20.20 -6.35
C PHE A 752 35.30 -20.85 -7.48
N GLY A 753 34.91 -20.03 -8.47
CA GLY A 753 34.00 -20.46 -9.53
C GLY A 753 32.70 -21.04 -8.98
N ASP A 754 32.26 -22.16 -9.53
CA ASP A 754 31.09 -22.92 -9.03
C ASP A 754 31.48 -24.22 -8.32
N SER A 755 32.76 -24.35 -7.92
CA SER A 755 33.31 -25.63 -7.44
C SER A 755 33.59 -25.67 -5.94
N PHE A 756 34.13 -24.59 -5.38
CA PHE A 756 34.60 -24.60 -3.99
C PHE A 756 34.25 -23.33 -3.23
N ILE A 757 34.06 -23.48 -1.93
CA ILE A 757 33.91 -22.36 -0.99
C ILE A 757 34.89 -22.53 0.17
N LEU A 758 35.72 -21.52 0.41
CA LEU A 758 36.68 -21.45 1.50
C LEU A 758 36.15 -20.50 2.58
N LYS A 759 35.85 -21.06 3.75
CA LYS A 759 35.51 -20.30 4.96
C LYS A 759 36.80 -20.02 5.74
N ILE A 760 37.15 -18.76 5.94
CA ILE A 760 38.27 -18.30 6.77
C ILE A 760 37.73 -17.85 8.13
N PHE A 761 38.26 -18.44 9.19
CA PHE A 761 37.91 -18.08 10.55
C PHE A 761 38.65 -16.81 10.98
N ARG A 762 37.89 -15.80 11.42
CA ARG A 762 38.47 -14.54 11.91
C ARG A 762 38.89 -14.62 13.37
N ARG A 763 38.10 -15.31 14.18
CA ARG A 763 38.45 -15.68 15.56
C ARG A 763 39.03 -17.08 15.57
N ILE A 764 40.18 -17.24 16.20
CA ILE A 764 40.94 -18.48 16.23
C ILE A 764 40.88 -19.07 17.64
N GLU A 765 40.57 -20.35 17.72
CA GLU A 765 40.59 -21.11 18.98
C GLU A 765 41.57 -22.27 18.85
N VAL A 766 42.33 -22.50 19.92
CA VAL A 766 43.29 -23.60 20.01
C VAL A 766 42.54 -24.90 20.28
N GLY A 767 42.85 -25.96 19.52
CA GLY A 767 42.23 -27.27 19.66
C GLY A 767 41.52 -27.75 18.40
N ILE A 768 40.68 -28.77 18.57
CA ILE A 768 39.91 -29.36 17.49
C ILE A 768 38.76 -28.41 17.15
N ASN A 769 38.67 -28.02 15.87
CA ASN A 769 37.57 -27.18 15.39
C ASN A 769 36.36 -28.06 15.06
N PRO A 770 35.19 -27.86 15.70
CA PRO A 770 34.01 -28.70 15.49
C PRO A 770 33.51 -28.72 14.04
N ASP A 771 33.52 -27.58 13.33
CA ASP A 771 33.11 -27.52 11.92
C ASP A 771 33.98 -28.44 11.05
N LEU A 772 35.29 -28.49 11.32
CA LEU A 772 36.22 -29.34 10.59
C LEU A 772 36.06 -30.82 10.98
N GLU A 773 35.95 -31.14 12.26
CA GLU A 773 35.83 -32.51 12.77
C GLU A 773 34.54 -33.18 12.26
N ILE A 774 33.40 -32.55 12.54
CA ILE A 774 32.07 -33.06 12.15
C ILE A 774 31.96 -33.12 10.63
N GLY A 775 32.37 -32.05 9.92
CA GLY A 775 32.33 -32.01 8.47
C GLY A 775 33.21 -33.09 7.83
N SER A 776 34.39 -33.35 8.39
CA SER A 776 35.29 -34.41 7.91
C SER A 776 34.70 -35.80 8.13
N PHE A 777 34.13 -36.06 9.31
CA PHE A 777 33.44 -37.32 9.62
C PHE A 777 32.27 -37.58 8.67
N LEU A 778 31.39 -36.58 8.48
CA LEU A 778 30.23 -36.69 7.58
C LEU A 778 30.64 -36.91 6.12
N THR A 779 31.75 -36.29 5.71
CA THR A 779 32.34 -36.51 4.38
C THR A 779 32.88 -37.93 4.21
N GLU A 780 33.48 -38.50 5.26
CA GLU A 780 34.07 -39.85 5.24
C GLU A 780 33.01 -40.95 5.19
N ILE A 781 31.90 -40.79 5.90
CA ILE A 781 30.77 -41.73 5.82
C ILE A 781 29.90 -41.53 4.57
N GLY A 782 30.17 -40.50 3.77
CA GLY A 782 29.44 -40.22 2.53
C GLY A 782 28.03 -39.68 2.74
N TYR A 783 27.77 -38.94 3.81
CA TYR A 783 26.44 -38.38 4.08
C TYR A 783 26.02 -37.37 2.98
N PRO A 784 24.87 -37.55 2.32
CA PRO A 784 24.54 -36.80 1.11
C PRO A 784 24.09 -35.36 1.36
N ASN A 785 23.56 -35.05 2.56
CA ASN A 785 22.93 -33.75 2.85
C ASN A 785 23.89 -32.71 3.46
N THR A 786 25.20 -32.90 3.32
CA THR A 786 26.21 -31.93 3.78
C THR A 786 27.23 -31.64 2.69
N PRO A 787 27.66 -30.37 2.52
CA PRO A 787 28.79 -30.06 1.66
C PRO A 787 30.04 -30.84 2.07
N LYS A 788 30.66 -31.53 1.13
CA LYS A 788 31.85 -32.34 1.43
C LYS A 788 33.04 -31.45 1.77
N VAL A 789 33.76 -31.77 2.85
CA VAL A 789 35.02 -31.12 3.21
C VAL A 789 36.12 -31.56 2.23
N LYS A 790 36.66 -30.59 1.49
CA LYS A 790 37.66 -30.78 0.44
C LYS A 790 39.07 -30.41 0.88
N GLY A 791 39.23 -29.61 1.94
CA GLY A 791 40.53 -29.19 2.46
C GLY A 791 40.42 -28.31 3.70
N ASN A 792 41.55 -27.95 4.29
CA ASN A 792 41.60 -27.01 5.42
C ASN A 792 42.98 -26.33 5.53
N LEU A 793 43.00 -25.22 6.25
CA LEU A 793 44.20 -24.49 6.66
C LEU A 793 44.37 -24.64 8.17
N GLN A 794 45.55 -25.04 8.61
CA GLN A 794 45.86 -25.20 10.03
C GLN A 794 47.16 -24.50 10.37
N PHE A 795 47.18 -23.81 11.51
CA PHE A 795 48.40 -23.29 12.11
C PHE A 795 48.80 -24.18 13.27
N ARG A 796 50.04 -24.65 13.28
CA ARG A 796 50.58 -25.48 14.37
C ARG A 796 51.76 -24.77 15.03
N LYS A 797 51.65 -24.52 16.34
CA LYS A 797 52.72 -23.94 17.17
C LYS A 797 53.79 -24.97 17.49
N GLU A 798 54.98 -24.51 17.85
CA GLU A 798 56.10 -25.39 18.23
C GLU A 798 55.81 -26.25 19.48
N ASN A 799 54.96 -25.77 20.39
CA ASN A 799 54.52 -26.50 21.58
C ASN A 799 53.53 -27.64 21.30
N GLY A 800 53.10 -27.83 20.04
CA GLY A 800 52.19 -28.89 19.62
C GLY A 800 50.74 -28.44 19.39
N ASP A 801 50.35 -27.26 19.89
CA ASP A 801 49.00 -26.72 19.72
C ASP A 801 48.67 -26.48 18.24
N SER A 802 47.45 -26.84 17.83
CA SER A 802 46.95 -26.56 16.48
C SER A 802 45.66 -25.75 16.52
N ALA A 803 45.49 -24.89 15.53
CA ALA A 803 44.27 -24.13 15.32
C ALA A 803 43.85 -24.18 13.85
N CYS A 804 42.55 -24.32 13.59
CA CYS A 804 42.02 -24.28 12.22
C CYS A 804 41.78 -22.83 11.80
N LEU A 805 42.40 -22.43 10.69
CA LEU A 805 42.25 -21.08 10.14
C LEU A 805 41.19 -21.00 9.04
N GLY A 806 40.87 -22.13 8.41
CA GLY A 806 39.83 -22.17 7.40
C GLY A 806 39.55 -23.56 6.85
N ILE A 807 38.38 -23.71 6.24
CA ILE A 807 37.86 -24.98 5.72
C ILE A 807 37.38 -24.76 4.29
N LEU A 808 37.84 -25.62 3.39
CA LEU A 808 37.42 -25.66 1.99
C LEU A 808 36.33 -26.73 1.84
N HIS A 809 35.14 -26.31 1.43
CA HIS A 809 34.03 -27.18 1.11
C HIS A 809 33.77 -27.21 -0.40
N GLU A 810 33.02 -28.22 -0.83
CA GLU A 810 32.28 -28.18 -2.09
C GLU A 810 31.32 -26.99 -2.08
N TYR A 811 31.32 -26.20 -3.15
CA TYR A 811 30.31 -25.17 -3.32
C TYR A 811 29.02 -25.81 -3.81
N ILE A 812 27.91 -25.51 -3.16
CA ILE A 812 26.58 -25.91 -3.62
C ILE A 812 25.94 -24.64 -4.18
N PRO A 813 25.79 -24.53 -5.52
CA PRO A 813 25.12 -23.39 -6.11
C PRO A 813 23.69 -23.28 -5.58
N ASN A 814 23.37 -22.15 -4.98
CA ASN A 814 22.03 -21.83 -4.51
C ASN A 814 21.56 -20.52 -5.13
N GLN A 815 20.27 -20.44 -5.44
CA GLN A 815 19.66 -19.21 -5.95
C GLN A 815 19.31 -18.23 -4.82
N ARG A 816 19.21 -18.74 -3.58
CA ARG A 816 18.75 -17.99 -2.42
C ARG A 816 19.40 -18.54 -1.15
N ASP A 817 19.65 -17.67 -0.17
CA ASP A 817 20.08 -18.08 1.16
C ASP A 817 18.87 -18.40 2.06
N ALA A 818 19.07 -19.30 3.02
CA ALA A 818 18.00 -19.78 3.90
C ALA A 818 17.40 -18.67 4.77
N TRP A 819 18.17 -17.62 5.11
CA TRP A 819 17.68 -16.51 5.92
C TRP A 819 16.69 -15.66 5.14
N SER A 820 17.07 -15.22 3.95
CA SER A 820 16.17 -14.48 3.05
C SER A 820 14.96 -15.30 2.65
N TYR A 821 15.10 -16.62 2.44
CA TYR A 821 13.96 -17.51 2.19
C TYR A 821 13.00 -17.55 3.39
N THR A 822 13.53 -17.75 4.60
CA THR A 822 12.73 -17.81 5.82
C THR A 822 11.99 -16.49 6.06
N LEU A 823 12.65 -15.34 5.85
CA LEU A 823 12.03 -14.03 6.01
C LEU A 823 10.88 -13.80 5.02
N ASP A 824 11.02 -14.20 3.77
CA ASP A 824 9.94 -14.08 2.77
C ASP A 824 8.74 -14.94 3.15
N ILE A 825 8.97 -16.22 3.46
CA ILE A 825 7.86 -17.11 3.85
C ILE A 825 7.19 -16.63 5.14
N LEU A 826 7.97 -16.09 6.09
CA LEU A 826 7.41 -15.49 7.30
C LEU A 826 6.60 -14.23 6.98
N GLY A 827 7.07 -13.40 6.05
CA GLY A 827 6.34 -12.25 5.51
C GLY A 827 5.00 -12.67 4.92
N ASP A 828 5.01 -13.64 4.01
CA ASP A 828 3.80 -14.22 3.39
C ASP A 828 2.84 -14.79 4.45
N TYR A 829 3.38 -15.47 5.46
CA TYR A 829 2.59 -16.00 6.57
C TYR A 829 1.94 -14.89 7.39
N LEU A 830 2.68 -13.84 7.77
CA LEU A 830 2.16 -12.72 8.54
C LEU A 830 1.13 -11.92 7.74
N GLU A 831 1.37 -11.69 6.45
CA GLU A 831 0.39 -11.08 5.55
C GLU A 831 -0.89 -11.90 5.51
N ARG A 832 -0.78 -13.23 5.40
CA ARG A 832 -1.93 -14.13 5.47
C ARG A 832 -2.66 -13.99 6.80
N VAL A 833 -1.96 -14.00 7.94
CA VAL A 833 -2.59 -13.85 9.27
C VAL A 833 -3.35 -12.52 9.37
N LEU A 834 -2.82 -11.44 8.83
CA LEU A 834 -3.48 -10.13 8.82
C LEU A 834 -4.74 -10.08 7.95
N THR A 835 -4.95 -11.06 7.06
CA THR A 835 -6.16 -11.18 6.22
C THR A 835 -7.23 -12.13 6.80
N LEU A 836 -6.94 -12.84 7.90
CA LEU A 836 -7.87 -13.75 8.56
C LEU A 836 -8.70 -13.01 9.62
N THR A 837 -9.99 -13.34 9.71
CA THR A 837 -10.92 -12.75 10.70
C THR A 837 -10.57 -13.15 12.14
N PRO A 838 -10.83 -12.29 13.14
CA PRO A 838 -10.56 -12.56 14.56
C PRO A 838 -11.21 -13.84 15.11
N GLN A 839 -12.31 -14.31 14.51
CA GLN A 839 -13.01 -15.54 14.93
C GLN A 839 -12.24 -16.84 14.66
N SER A 840 -11.11 -16.80 13.95
CA SER A 840 -10.27 -17.97 13.67
C SER A 840 -9.14 -18.21 14.68
N GLN A 841 -9.03 -17.37 15.72
CA GLN A 841 -8.12 -17.63 16.84
C GLN A 841 -8.63 -18.82 17.67
N LYS A 842 -8.32 -20.04 17.21
CA LYS A 842 -8.34 -21.22 18.08
C LYS A 842 -7.49 -20.91 19.31
N GLU A 843 -8.00 -21.23 20.50
CA GLU A 843 -7.25 -21.14 21.75
C GLU A 843 -5.88 -21.80 21.57
N LEU A 844 -4.82 -21.01 21.73
CA LEU A 844 -3.45 -21.52 21.69
C LEU A 844 -3.29 -22.56 22.81
N PRO A 845 -2.79 -23.77 22.52
CA PRO A 845 -2.57 -24.78 23.54
C PRO A 845 -1.69 -24.21 24.66
N ALA A 846 -2.14 -24.31 25.91
CA ALA A 846 -1.52 -23.66 27.07
C ALA A 846 -0.07 -24.11 27.36
N SER A 847 0.42 -25.16 26.71
CA SER A 847 1.84 -25.53 26.71
C SER A 847 2.10 -26.58 25.63
N ILE A 848 3.00 -26.29 24.70
CA ILE A 848 3.50 -27.28 23.74
C ILE A 848 4.73 -27.96 24.35
N ASN A 849 4.66 -29.27 24.59
CA ASN A 849 5.81 -30.07 24.99
C ASN A 849 6.60 -30.45 23.73
N ILE A 850 7.75 -29.81 23.50
CA ILE A 850 8.61 -29.98 22.31
C ILE A 850 8.95 -31.45 22.02
N LEU A 851 9.05 -32.30 23.05
CA LEU A 851 9.37 -33.72 22.87
C LEU A 851 8.18 -34.54 22.35
N LYS A 852 6.94 -34.07 22.51
CA LYS A 852 5.74 -34.72 21.95
C LYS A 852 5.47 -34.33 20.49
N VAL A 853 5.91 -33.14 20.07
CA VAL A 853 5.72 -32.64 18.70
C VAL A 853 6.67 -33.30 17.70
N ARG A 854 7.71 -34.00 18.18
CA ARG A 854 8.68 -34.68 17.29
C ARG A 854 8.04 -35.73 16.37
N ASP A 855 6.98 -36.37 16.84
CA ASP A 855 6.29 -37.44 16.13
C ASP A 855 4.96 -36.95 15.50
N GLU A 856 4.66 -35.65 15.60
CA GLU A 856 3.50 -35.02 14.96
C GLU A 856 3.87 -34.53 13.55
N GLU A 857 2.96 -34.72 12.59
CA GLU A 857 3.16 -34.17 11.25
C GLU A 857 3.15 -32.64 11.31
N ILE A 858 4.09 -32.03 10.59
CA ILE A 858 4.16 -30.57 10.46
C ILE A 858 2.80 -30.09 9.93
N PRO A 859 2.10 -29.18 10.63
CA PRO A 859 0.81 -28.70 10.17
C PRO A 859 0.94 -28.15 8.74
N PRO A 860 0.00 -28.46 7.83
CA PRO A 860 0.06 -28.01 6.44
C PRO A 860 0.23 -26.50 6.29
N GLU A 861 -0.23 -25.73 7.29
CA GLU A 861 -0.13 -24.29 7.36
C GLU A 861 1.31 -23.77 7.54
N VAL A 862 2.20 -24.60 8.10
CA VAL A 862 3.59 -24.27 8.46
C VAL A 862 4.59 -25.05 7.57
N ALA A 863 4.12 -26.04 6.81
CA ALA A 863 4.96 -26.86 5.93
C ALA A 863 5.83 -26.03 4.97
N GLY A 864 5.32 -24.90 4.48
CA GLY A 864 6.08 -23.98 3.62
C GLY A 864 7.23 -23.23 4.32
N LEU A 865 7.22 -23.12 5.66
CA LEU A 865 8.29 -22.47 6.44
C LEU A 865 9.51 -23.38 6.65
N ILE A 866 9.35 -24.69 6.41
CA ILE A 866 10.36 -25.73 6.72
C ILE A 866 10.91 -26.38 5.42
N ALA A 867 10.28 -26.11 4.27
CA ALA A 867 10.57 -26.74 2.97
C ALA A 867 11.86 -26.24 2.30
#